data_AF-A0A6I6MT84-F1
#
_entry.id   AF-A0A6I6MT84-F1
#
_cell.length_a   1.000
_cell.length_b   1.000
_cell.length_c   1.000
_cell.angle_alpha   90.00
_cell.angle_beta   90.00
_cell.angle_gamma   90.00
#
_symmetry.space_group_name_H-M   'P 1'
#
loop_
_entity.id
_entity.type
_entity.pdbx_description
1 polymer ?
#
loop_
_entity_poly.entity_id
_entity_poly.type
_entity_poly.pdbx_seq_one_letter_code
_entity_poly.pdbx_strand_id
1 'polypeptide(L)'
;MRRSFTMWGGGGHPIVPIGNAAEARALLDLFRVDALVTASDTAPVTRFVEAQTHLPWPLLGKELFKRRSPRLVDLEHPIALLDRYIFRDRAEATRDGASVDMATWDPTDPLADVFLATFGALPEGEESRDYTDSIVRRLMGRRITIQKDGVVPPFEWGRMPLASVQGEYLEQHYAVRNSWRYPGFYVGEASNFDDLVAYWNIKAAGVDLLFFDPSQAARYEGARPAWIDRVQRFRSEQDRNRGIALWHRRERPLEADLGFAPPIFDCAVDPALWNGLNLRAPIQYFAERSALATVDDRHKAPTAAFALADKPFSDVLPTTGQHFVLSVDPLVDLPAQSRATLRPPFVPALNPFLGRTAFSSSRHVRAEPAGLGFITSADTEDISISAVDTTALIAAIFETVGIKATPSKAGLVGTTLIHQMGGLNGCRPFKISGVRTLIERHRPDDTFSRSDAMQTIRAAHTPFPLSAYQWLHIEQRPAGAELKNSDVLGYLLDHGVFRGGLNFACPNCQLTFWKSLEEAAGRLECEYCGHSFNVARQLKDKDWAFRRSGLFGRDDNQEGALPVTLTLQQLVRHGGMRDGELYCTGMDLTSLTASIRTCETDFVVIASHGREERVQVAIGECKTRKPITADDVAKLKAVADAFPSARFNTFIVFSKLAPFTEDEIALIKPLNDGPRLRAILLTDRELEPYFTYERTKIEFDIDEVSTDFNDMANITDAVFFQNRRRAAAAET
;
A
#
# COMPACT_ATOMS: atom_id res chain seq x y z
N MET A 1 -24.09 -12.09 -16.83
CA MET A 1 -23.10 -12.35 -17.90
C MET A 1 -23.34 -11.52 -19.16
N ARG A 2 -24.50 -11.55 -19.84
CA ARG A 2 -24.74 -10.79 -21.09
C ARG A 2 -24.32 -9.32 -21.06
N ARG A 3 -24.70 -8.59 -19.99
CA ARG A 3 -24.27 -7.19 -19.79
C ARG A 3 -22.75 -7.04 -19.66
N SER A 4 -22.06 -8.02 -19.09
CA SER A 4 -20.59 -8.01 -19.00
C SER A 4 -19.95 -8.05 -20.38
N PHE A 5 -20.44 -8.91 -21.28
CA PHE A 5 -19.92 -9.03 -22.65
C PHE A 5 -20.06 -7.77 -23.52
N THR A 6 -20.80 -6.75 -23.05
CA THR A 6 -20.89 -5.46 -23.73
C THR A 6 -19.75 -4.49 -23.35
N MET A 7 -18.96 -4.81 -22.33
CA MET A 7 -17.91 -3.94 -21.79
C MET A 7 -16.53 -4.37 -22.29
N TRP A 8 -15.62 -3.42 -22.51
CA TRP A 8 -14.22 -3.76 -22.79
C TRP A 8 -13.57 -4.30 -21.50
N GLY A 9 -13.07 -5.54 -21.54
CA GLY A 9 -12.59 -6.28 -20.36
C GLY A 9 -13.67 -7.03 -19.59
N GLY A 10 -14.91 -7.09 -20.10
CA GLY A 10 -16.05 -7.66 -19.39
C GLY A 10 -15.94 -9.13 -18.94
N GLY A 11 -15.00 -9.89 -19.51
CA GLY A 11 -14.71 -11.26 -19.13
C GLY A 11 -13.97 -11.37 -17.80
N GLY A 12 -13.30 -10.30 -17.38
CA GLY A 12 -12.61 -10.19 -16.09
C GLY A 12 -13.51 -9.76 -14.93
N HIS A 13 -14.79 -9.46 -15.17
CA HIS A 13 -15.71 -9.06 -14.11
C HIS A 13 -16.21 -10.28 -13.31
N PRO A 14 -15.97 -10.36 -11.99
CA PRO A 14 -16.46 -11.48 -11.20
C PRO A 14 -17.98 -11.44 -11.00
N ILE A 15 -18.57 -12.62 -10.81
CA ILE A 15 -19.92 -12.77 -10.25
C ILE A 15 -19.77 -12.93 -8.74
N VAL A 16 -20.43 -12.06 -7.98
CA VAL A 16 -20.37 -12.06 -6.51
C VAL A 16 -21.67 -12.66 -5.95
N PRO A 17 -21.68 -13.95 -5.57
CA PRO A 17 -22.84 -14.55 -4.94
C PRO A 17 -23.01 -14.00 -3.51
N ILE A 18 -24.21 -13.51 -3.18
CA ILE A 18 -24.49 -12.91 -1.86
C ILE A 18 -24.98 -13.91 -0.81
N GLY A 19 -25.14 -15.19 -1.18
CA GLY A 19 -25.58 -16.25 -0.26
C GLY A 19 -24.56 -16.58 0.82
N ASN A 20 -23.28 -16.29 0.55
CA ASN A 20 -22.17 -16.46 1.49
C ASN A 20 -21.40 -15.14 1.61
N ALA A 21 -21.57 -14.43 2.73
CA ALA A 21 -20.95 -13.13 2.94
C ALA A 21 -19.42 -13.17 2.95
N ALA A 22 -18.81 -14.25 3.44
CA ALA A 22 -17.36 -14.39 3.51
C ALA A 22 -16.75 -14.57 2.12
N GLU A 23 -17.36 -15.43 1.30
CA GLU A 23 -16.96 -15.62 -0.09
C GLU A 23 -17.19 -14.36 -0.93
N ALA A 24 -18.34 -13.71 -0.77
CA ALA A 24 -18.63 -12.45 -1.44
C ALA A 24 -17.54 -11.41 -1.14
N ARG A 25 -17.17 -11.26 0.14
CA ARG A 25 -16.12 -10.35 0.57
C ARG A 25 -14.76 -10.72 -0.04
N ALA A 26 -14.39 -12.00 0.00
CA ALA A 26 -13.14 -12.48 -0.57
C ALA A 26 -13.04 -12.19 -2.08
N LEU A 27 -14.13 -12.36 -2.84
CA LEU A 27 -14.18 -12.02 -4.26
C LEU A 27 -14.03 -10.50 -4.50
N LEU A 28 -14.71 -9.66 -3.70
CA LEU A 28 -14.56 -8.20 -3.79
C LEU A 28 -13.10 -7.77 -3.55
N ASP A 29 -12.46 -8.35 -2.53
CA ASP A 29 -11.08 -8.04 -2.18
C ASP A 29 -10.08 -8.59 -3.21
N LEU A 30 -10.29 -9.81 -3.73
CA LEU A 30 -9.44 -10.46 -4.73
C LEU A 30 -9.42 -9.71 -6.06
N PHE A 31 -10.60 -9.37 -6.57
CA PHE A 31 -10.77 -8.70 -7.87
C PHE A 31 -10.59 -7.19 -7.77
N ARG A 32 -10.50 -6.63 -6.56
CA ARG A 32 -10.33 -5.19 -6.32
C ARG A 32 -11.37 -4.36 -7.08
N VAL A 33 -12.63 -4.76 -6.95
CA VAL A 33 -13.71 -4.21 -7.78
C VAL A 33 -13.87 -2.70 -7.58
N ASP A 34 -14.14 -1.97 -8.67
CA ASP A 34 -14.36 -0.52 -8.61
C ASP A 34 -15.84 -0.15 -8.43
N ALA A 35 -16.74 -0.99 -8.93
CA ALA A 35 -18.18 -0.74 -8.90
C ALA A 35 -18.97 -2.05 -8.83
N LEU A 36 -20.18 -1.97 -8.27
CA LEU A 36 -21.10 -3.09 -8.18
C LEU A 36 -22.33 -2.84 -9.06
N VAL A 37 -22.62 -3.79 -9.94
CA VAL A 37 -23.83 -3.81 -10.77
C VAL A 37 -24.76 -4.89 -10.25
N THR A 38 -26.02 -4.54 -9.98
CA THR A 38 -27.02 -5.51 -9.52
C THR A 38 -27.51 -6.38 -10.67
N ALA A 39 -27.55 -7.69 -10.44
CA ALA A 39 -28.19 -8.63 -11.36
C ALA A 39 -29.72 -8.70 -11.16
N SER A 40 -30.20 -8.33 -9.97
CA SER A 40 -31.62 -8.22 -9.63
C SER A 40 -31.83 -7.13 -8.57
N ASP A 41 -33.01 -6.52 -8.56
CA ASP A 41 -33.37 -5.46 -7.60
C ASP A 41 -34.04 -6.03 -6.33
N THR A 42 -33.61 -7.21 -5.91
CA THR A 42 -34.15 -7.84 -4.69
C THR A 42 -33.62 -7.13 -3.43
N ALA A 43 -34.39 -7.17 -2.34
CA ALA A 43 -34.01 -6.55 -1.07
C ALA A 43 -32.67 -7.09 -0.48
N PRO A 44 -32.35 -8.40 -0.57
CA PRO A 44 -31.03 -8.91 -0.15
C PRO A 44 -29.86 -8.32 -0.96
N VAL A 45 -29.99 -8.25 -2.29
CA VAL A 45 -28.95 -7.67 -3.18
C VAL A 45 -28.75 -6.19 -2.89
N THR A 46 -29.84 -5.45 -2.77
CA THR A 46 -29.79 -4.01 -2.46
C THR A 46 -29.07 -3.74 -1.14
N ARG A 47 -29.44 -4.47 -0.06
CA ARG A 47 -28.78 -4.35 1.25
C ARG A 47 -27.30 -4.70 1.20
N PHE A 48 -26.92 -5.74 0.46
CA PHE A 48 -25.51 -6.12 0.32
C PHE A 48 -24.68 -5.02 -0.35
N VAL A 49 -25.19 -4.42 -1.44
CA VAL A 49 -24.52 -3.33 -2.15
C VAL A 49 -24.43 -2.08 -1.28
N GLU A 50 -25.51 -1.71 -0.58
CA GLU A 50 -25.54 -0.55 0.32
C GLU A 50 -24.58 -0.70 1.52
N ALA A 51 -24.34 -1.93 1.97
CA ALA A 51 -23.35 -2.23 3.01
C ALA A 51 -21.90 -1.99 2.53
N GLN A 52 -21.64 -1.97 1.22
CA GLN A 52 -20.31 -1.66 0.66
C GLN A 52 -20.11 -0.16 0.54
N THR A 53 -20.08 0.55 1.66
CA THR A 53 -19.97 2.03 1.74
C THR A 53 -18.73 2.60 1.04
N HIS A 54 -17.71 1.77 0.86
CA HIS A 54 -16.45 2.08 0.19
C HIS A 54 -16.48 1.92 -1.33
N LEU A 55 -17.57 1.38 -1.89
CA LEU A 55 -17.79 1.20 -3.34
C LEU A 55 -19.04 1.96 -3.80
N PRO A 56 -19.15 3.28 -3.53
CA PRO A 56 -20.28 4.04 -4.04
C PRO A 56 -20.25 4.01 -5.57
N TRP A 57 -21.43 3.83 -6.17
CA TRP A 57 -21.56 3.91 -7.62
C TRP A 57 -21.05 5.27 -8.12
N PRO A 58 -20.09 5.29 -9.07
CA PRO A 58 -19.36 6.51 -9.40
C PRO A 58 -20.20 7.53 -10.17
N LEU A 59 -21.14 7.07 -10.99
CA LEU A 59 -21.85 7.93 -11.94
C LEU A 59 -23.19 8.46 -11.41
N LEU A 60 -23.67 9.55 -12.01
CA LEU A 60 -25.07 9.97 -11.86
C LEU A 60 -25.98 8.94 -12.56
N GLY A 61 -26.82 8.26 -11.78
CA GLY A 61 -27.65 7.12 -12.19
C GLY A 61 -26.91 5.78 -12.09
N LYS A 62 -27.57 4.73 -11.59
CA LYS A 62 -27.00 3.38 -11.36
C LYS A 62 -27.01 2.47 -12.60
N GLU A 63 -27.17 3.06 -13.78
CA GLU A 63 -27.37 2.35 -15.04
C GLU A 63 -26.06 2.21 -15.83
N LEU A 64 -25.84 1.03 -16.43
CA LEU A 64 -24.72 0.81 -17.37
C LEU A 64 -24.96 1.48 -18.73
N PHE A 65 -26.24 1.69 -19.09
CA PHE A 65 -26.66 2.29 -20.34
C PHE A 65 -27.68 3.39 -20.08
N LYS A 66 -27.49 4.55 -20.70
CA LYS A 66 -28.46 5.65 -20.70
C LYS A 66 -28.94 5.86 -22.13
N ARG A 67 -30.21 5.57 -22.41
CA ARG A 67 -30.79 5.62 -23.78
C ARG A 67 -29.92 4.85 -24.79
N ARG A 68 -29.60 3.58 -24.48
CA ARG A 68 -28.68 2.70 -25.23
C ARG A 68 -27.22 3.15 -25.33
N SER A 69 -26.88 4.32 -24.82
CA SER A 69 -25.50 4.79 -24.80
C SER A 69 -24.78 4.20 -23.58
N PRO A 70 -23.66 3.47 -23.78
CA PRO A 70 -22.89 2.92 -22.67
C PRO A 70 -22.32 4.06 -21.80
N ARG A 71 -22.24 3.81 -20.49
CA ARG A 71 -21.70 4.75 -19.52
C ARG A 71 -20.24 4.45 -19.15
N LEU A 72 -19.78 3.25 -19.45
CA LEU A 72 -18.41 2.78 -19.33
C LEU A 72 -17.86 2.43 -20.73
N VAL A 73 -16.55 2.30 -20.85
CA VAL A 73 -15.92 1.87 -22.10
C VAL A 73 -16.44 0.49 -22.56
N ASP A 74 -16.92 0.44 -23.80
CA ASP A 74 -17.72 -0.67 -24.30
C ASP A 74 -17.03 -1.46 -25.42
N LEU A 75 -17.68 -2.54 -25.85
CA LEU A 75 -17.16 -3.50 -26.84
C LEU A 75 -16.85 -2.87 -28.21
N GLU A 76 -17.39 -1.69 -28.53
CA GLU A 76 -17.12 -1.01 -29.81
C GLU A 76 -15.65 -0.60 -29.94
N HIS A 77 -14.95 -0.36 -28.83
CA HIS A 77 -13.52 -0.02 -28.81
C HIS A 77 -12.63 -1.15 -29.36
N PRO A 78 -12.63 -2.37 -28.76
CA PRO A 78 -11.85 -3.47 -29.30
C PRO A 78 -12.32 -3.90 -30.69
N ILE A 79 -13.63 -3.80 -31.00
CA ILE A 79 -14.13 -4.02 -32.37
C ILE A 79 -13.44 -3.08 -33.36
N ALA A 80 -13.33 -1.79 -33.01
CA ALA A 80 -12.69 -0.82 -33.89
C ALA A 80 -11.19 -1.04 -34.08
N LEU A 81 -10.50 -1.51 -33.05
CA LEU A 81 -9.07 -1.82 -33.11
C LEU A 81 -8.83 -3.09 -33.94
N LEU A 82 -9.60 -4.16 -33.73
CA LEU A 82 -9.54 -5.37 -34.55
C LEU A 82 -9.81 -5.07 -36.03
N ASP A 83 -10.82 -4.25 -36.31
CA ASP A 83 -11.14 -3.79 -37.67
C ASP A 83 -9.98 -3.03 -38.32
N ARG A 84 -9.28 -2.19 -37.54
CA ARG A 84 -8.14 -1.39 -38.02
C ARG A 84 -6.89 -2.21 -38.27
N TYR A 85 -6.58 -3.18 -37.41
CA TYR A 85 -5.29 -3.86 -37.40
C TYR A 85 -5.31 -5.31 -37.92
N ILE A 86 -6.44 -6.01 -37.80
CA ILE A 86 -6.56 -7.43 -38.21
C ILE A 86 -7.46 -7.55 -39.44
N PHE A 87 -8.63 -6.92 -39.42
CA PHE A 87 -9.65 -7.12 -40.45
C PHE A 87 -9.67 -6.02 -41.54
N ARG A 88 -8.69 -5.11 -41.52
CA ARG A 88 -8.61 -3.99 -42.49
C ARG A 88 -8.43 -4.50 -43.91
N ASP A 89 -7.53 -5.46 -44.11
CA ASP A 89 -7.41 -6.20 -45.36
C ASP A 89 -8.35 -7.41 -45.31
N ARG A 90 -9.52 -7.24 -45.93
CA ARG A 90 -10.54 -8.30 -45.98
C ARG A 90 -10.05 -9.53 -46.72
N ALA A 91 -9.18 -9.38 -47.72
CA ALA A 91 -8.68 -10.51 -48.51
C ALA A 91 -7.69 -11.36 -47.71
N GLU A 92 -6.81 -10.71 -46.94
CA GLU A 92 -5.89 -11.38 -46.01
C GLU A 92 -6.66 -12.05 -44.87
N ALA A 93 -7.56 -11.34 -44.19
CA ALA A 93 -8.38 -11.91 -43.12
C ALA A 93 -9.21 -13.12 -43.60
N THR A 94 -9.78 -13.06 -44.82
CA THR A 94 -10.49 -14.20 -45.41
C THR A 94 -9.55 -15.38 -45.69
N ARG A 95 -8.34 -15.11 -46.19
CA ARG A 95 -7.33 -16.15 -46.48
C ARG A 95 -6.91 -16.88 -45.20
N ASP A 96 -6.80 -16.14 -44.10
CA ASP A 96 -6.41 -16.67 -42.79
C ASP A 96 -7.61 -17.30 -42.04
N GLY A 97 -8.81 -17.25 -42.62
CA GLY A 97 -10.03 -17.77 -42.00
C GLY A 97 -10.48 -16.97 -40.77
N ALA A 98 -10.03 -15.72 -40.64
CA ALA A 98 -10.32 -14.88 -39.49
C ALA A 98 -11.81 -14.50 -39.45
N SER A 99 -12.48 -14.80 -38.33
CA SER A 99 -13.87 -14.39 -38.11
C SER A 99 -14.22 -14.34 -36.62
N VAL A 100 -15.21 -13.52 -36.26
CA VAL A 100 -15.87 -13.60 -34.95
C VAL A 100 -17.09 -14.50 -35.05
N ASP A 101 -17.13 -15.54 -34.22
CA ASP A 101 -18.24 -16.47 -34.15
C ASP A 101 -19.25 -16.04 -33.07
N MET A 102 -20.48 -15.78 -33.51
CA MET A 102 -21.63 -15.42 -32.69
C MET A 102 -22.56 -16.64 -32.58
N ALA A 103 -22.33 -17.44 -31.54
CA ALA A 103 -23.13 -18.63 -31.28
C ALA A 103 -24.54 -18.27 -30.77
N THR A 104 -25.51 -19.07 -31.19
CA THR A 104 -26.92 -19.04 -30.76
C THR A 104 -27.35 -20.45 -30.39
N TRP A 105 -28.22 -20.57 -29.40
CA TRP A 105 -28.69 -21.86 -28.88
C TRP A 105 -30.11 -21.74 -28.37
N ASP A 106 -30.77 -22.88 -28.17
CA ASP A 106 -32.06 -22.95 -27.49
C ASP A 106 -31.85 -22.62 -25.99
N PRO A 107 -32.59 -21.64 -25.41
CA PRO A 107 -32.48 -21.30 -23.99
C PRO A 107 -32.79 -22.45 -23.02
N THR A 108 -33.45 -23.52 -23.51
CA THR A 108 -33.78 -24.73 -22.76
C THR A 108 -32.75 -25.85 -22.92
N ASP A 109 -31.65 -25.61 -23.65
CA ASP A 109 -30.53 -26.55 -23.73
C ASP A 109 -29.86 -26.72 -22.34
N PRO A 110 -29.53 -27.95 -21.92
CA PRO A 110 -28.87 -28.19 -20.62
C PRO A 110 -27.55 -27.43 -20.42
N LEU A 111 -26.86 -27.05 -21.50
CA LEU A 111 -25.59 -26.32 -21.49
C LEU A 111 -25.78 -24.82 -21.79
N ALA A 112 -27.00 -24.28 -21.78
CA ALA A 112 -27.25 -22.89 -22.19
C ALA A 112 -26.42 -21.84 -21.43
N ASP A 113 -26.29 -21.97 -20.11
CA ASP A 113 -25.47 -21.06 -19.29
C ASP A 113 -23.96 -21.29 -19.47
N VAL A 114 -23.56 -22.54 -19.72
CA VAL A 114 -22.18 -22.88 -20.10
C VAL A 114 -21.82 -22.25 -21.44
N PHE A 115 -22.71 -22.30 -22.43
CA PHE A 115 -22.53 -21.66 -23.73
C PHE A 115 -22.44 -20.14 -23.59
N LEU A 116 -23.26 -19.53 -22.72
CA LEU A 116 -23.16 -18.11 -22.41
C LEU A 116 -21.77 -17.76 -21.84
N ALA A 117 -21.28 -18.53 -20.87
CA ALA A 117 -19.98 -18.29 -20.25
C ALA A 117 -18.78 -18.61 -21.17
N THR A 118 -18.98 -19.46 -22.18
CA THR A 118 -17.91 -19.95 -23.08
C THR A 118 -17.82 -19.13 -24.36
N PHE A 119 -18.93 -18.99 -25.08
CA PHE A 119 -18.96 -18.35 -26.40
C PHE A 119 -19.36 -16.87 -26.31
N GLY A 120 -20.08 -16.48 -25.25
CA GLY A 120 -20.58 -15.13 -25.06
C GLY A 120 -21.88 -14.86 -25.81
N ALA A 121 -22.70 -13.95 -25.25
CA ALA A 121 -23.89 -13.43 -25.91
C ALA A 121 -24.18 -12.00 -25.45
N LEU A 122 -24.80 -11.21 -26.32
CA LEU A 122 -25.18 -9.83 -26.06
C LEU A 122 -26.60 -9.76 -25.48
N PRO A 123 -26.97 -8.67 -24.77
CA PRO A 123 -28.35 -8.40 -24.38
C PRO A 123 -29.25 -8.24 -25.62
N GLU A 124 -30.49 -8.71 -25.53
CA GLU A 124 -31.50 -8.59 -26.59
C GLU A 124 -32.34 -7.31 -26.40
N GLY A 125 -32.92 -6.78 -27.48
CA GLY A 125 -33.85 -5.65 -27.43
C GLY A 125 -33.20 -4.27 -27.24
N GLU A 126 -33.93 -3.33 -26.61
CA GLU A 126 -33.49 -1.93 -26.47
C GLU A 126 -32.52 -1.67 -25.31
N GLU A 127 -32.03 -2.71 -24.59
CA GLU A 127 -31.23 -2.55 -23.37
C GLU A 127 -29.83 -1.97 -23.60
N SER A 128 -29.25 -2.16 -24.79
CA SER A 128 -27.88 -1.74 -25.12
C SER A 128 -27.75 -1.24 -26.56
N ARG A 129 -26.55 -0.79 -26.93
CA ARG A 129 -26.18 -0.51 -28.32
C ARG A 129 -26.22 -1.82 -29.14
N ASP A 130 -26.53 -1.72 -30.43
CA ASP A 130 -26.45 -2.88 -31.32
C ASP A 130 -24.99 -3.14 -31.74
N TYR A 131 -24.30 -3.98 -30.97
CA TYR A 131 -22.94 -4.45 -31.30
C TYR A 131 -22.93 -5.51 -32.40
N THR A 132 -24.07 -6.16 -32.66
CA THR A 132 -24.16 -7.28 -33.61
C THR A 132 -23.86 -6.79 -35.02
N ASP A 133 -24.43 -5.65 -35.41
CA ASP A 133 -24.18 -5.04 -36.71
C ASP A 133 -22.69 -4.69 -36.90
N SER A 134 -22.05 -4.10 -35.88
CA SER A 134 -20.62 -3.81 -35.89
C SER A 134 -19.78 -5.07 -36.07
N ILE A 135 -20.05 -6.14 -35.32
CA ILE A 135 -19.31 -7.40 -35.43
C ILE A 135 -19.46 -8.02 -36.82
N VAL A 136 -20.69 -8.08 -37.34
CA VAL A 136 -20.96 -8.66 -38.66
C VAL A 136 -20.25 -7.86 -39.76
N ARG A 137 -20.35 -6.53 -39.75
CA ARG A 137 -19.80 -5.68 -40.80
C ARG A 137 -18.28 -5.53 -40.72
N ARG A 138 -17.74 -5.42 -39.50
CA ARG A 138 -16.35 -5.02 -39.27
C ARG A 138 -15.42 -6.18 -38.98
N LEU A 139 -15.94 -7.28 -38.44
CA LEU A 139 -15.13 -8.44 -38.02
C LEU A 139 -15.53 -9.74 -38.73
N MET A 140 -16.20 -9.62 -39.87
CA MET A 140 -16.70 -10.75 -40.66
C MET A 140 -17.52 -11.72 -39.81
N GLY A 141 -18.32 -11.15 -38.90
CA GLY A 141 -19.06 -11.90 -37.89
C GLY A 141 -19.97 -12.97 -38.48
N ARG A 142 -19.84 -14.21 -38.00
CA ARG A 142 -20.61 -15.37 -38.45
C ARG A 142 -21.56 -15.82 -37.36
N ARG A 143 -22.82 -16.04 -37.72
CA ARG A 143 -23.79 -16.68 -36.82
C ARG A 143 -23.66 -18.19 -36.90
N ILE A 144 -23.56 -18.83 -35.73
CA ILE A 144 -23.54 -20.30 -35.61
C ILE A 144 -24.72 -20.70 -34.72
N THR A 145 -25.41 -21.78 -35.07
CA THR A 145 -26.48 -22.33 -34.23
C THR A 145 -26.02 -23.66 -33.65
N ILE A 146 -25.89 -23.69 -32.32
CA ILE A 146 -25.68 -24.93 -31.55
C ILE A 146 -27.06 -25.56 -31.40
N GLN A 147 -27.25 -26.71 -32.05
CA GLN A 147 -28.52 -27.45 -31.95
C GLN A 147 -28.72 -27.93 -30.53
N LYS A 148 -29.97 -27.92 -30.07
CA LYS A 148 -30.34 -28.48 -28.76
C LYS A 148 -29.88 -29.94 -28.69
N ASP A 149 -29.19 -30.30 -27.60
CA ASP A 149 -28.58 -31.62 -27.38
C ASP A 149 -27.50 -32.02 -28.41
N GLY A 150 -27.17 -31.13 -29.35
CA GLY A 150 -26.13 -31.32 -30.36
C GLY A 150 -24.72 -31.12 -29.81
N VAL A 151 -23.70 -31.50 -30.59
CA VAL A 151 -22.29 -31.39 -30.19
C VAL A 151 -21.87 -29.95 -29.92
N VAL A 152 -20.96 -29.78 -28.94
CA VAL A 152 -20.30 -28.50 -28.66
C VAL A 152 -19.33 -28.21 -29.81
N PRO A 153 -19.40 -27.02 -30.44
CA PRO A 153 -18.50 -26.68 -31.53
C PRO A 153 -17.02 -26.73 -31.12
N PRO A 154 -16.12 -27.28 -31.95
CA PRO A 154 -14.69 -27.24 -31.69
C PRO A 154 -14.14 -25.81 -31.80
N PHE A 155 -13.08 -25.52 -31.05
CA PHE A 155 -12.38 -24.23 -31.12
C PHE A 155 -11.43 -24.23 -32.32
N GLU A 156 -11.83 -23.56 -33.39
CA GLU A 156 -11.05 -23.47 -34.63
C GLU A 156 -10.04 -22.30 -34.59
N TRP A 157 -8.89 -22.50 -35.23
CA TRP A 157 -7.86 -21.47 -35.37
C TRP A 157 -8.34 -20.34 -36.28
N GLY A 158 -7.97 -19.10 -35.95
CA GLY A 158 -8.44 -17.89 -36.64
C GLY A 158 -9.87 -17.47 -36.28
N ARG A 159 -10.63 -18.32 -35.58
CA ARG A 159 -12.01 -18.02 -35.21
C ARG A 159 -12.11 -17.71 -33.73
N MET A 160 -12.52 -16.48 -33.44
CA MET A 160 -12.68 -16.05 -32.06
C MET A 160 -14.16 -16.12 -31.65
N PRO A 161 -14.49 -16.74 -30.51
CA PRO A 161 -15.83 -16.58 -29.96
C PRO A 161 -16.04 -15.12 -29.55
N LEU A 162 -17.29 -14.65 -29.57
CA LEU A 162 -17.67 -13.31 -29.09
C LEU A 162 -17.07 -13.00 -27.70
N ALA A 163 -17.04 -13.98 -26.80
CA ALA A 163 -16.48 -13.86 -25.46
C ALA A 163 -14.99 -13.44 -25.42
N SER A 164 -14.23 -13.66 -26.50
CA SER A 164 -12.82 -13.26 -26.59
C SER A 164 -12.64 -11.81 -27.04
N VAL A 165 -13.57 -11.24 -27.80
CA VAL A 165 -13.46 -9.88 -28.36
C VAL A 165 -13.24 -8.81 -27.28
N GLN A 166 -13.95 -8.94 -26.15
CA GLN A 166 -13.80 -8.04 -25.00
C GLN A 166 -12.42 -8.09 -24.33
N GLY A 167 -11.62 -9.14 -24.56
CA GLY A 167 -10.29 -9.31 -23.99
C GLY A 167 -9.17 -8.74 -24.87
N GLU A 168 -9.48 -8.39 -26.12
CA GLU A 168 -8.50 -7.94 -27.10
C GLU A 168 -7.93 -6.57 -26.73
N TYR A 169 -6.63 -6.38 -26.99
CA TYR A 169 -5.87 -5.17 -26.65
C TYR A 169 -5.88 -4.81 -25.16
N LEU A 170 -6.07 -5.81 -24.29
CA LEU A 170 -5.80 -5.68 -22.86
C LEU A 170 -4.46 -6.32 -22.52
N GLU A 171 -3.66 -5.58 -21.77
CA GLU A 171 -2.41 -6.07 -21.21
C GLU A 171 -2.58 -6.38 -19.73
N GLN A 172 -1.81 -7.35 -19.23
CA GLN A 172 -1.77 -7.65 -17.82
C GLN A 172 -0.63 -6.88 -17.15
N HIS A 173 -0.94 -6.22 -16.04
CA HIS A 173 0.07 -5.52 -15.25
C HIS A 173 1.10 -6.50 -14.66
N TYR A 174 2.39 -6.18 -14.82
CA TYR A 174 3.51 -7.04 -14.43
C TYR A 174 3.55 -7.37 -12.93
N ALA A 175 2.96 -6.50 -12.09
CA ALA A 175 2.90 -6.69 -10.65
C ALA A 175 2.10 -7.93 -10.23
N VAL A 176 1.19 -8.44 -11.08
CA VAL A 176 0.42 -9.65 -10.77
C VAL A 176 1.13 -10.88 -11.33
N ARG A 177 1.94 -11.54 -10.49
CA ARG A 177 2.41 -12.92 -10.74
C ARG A 177 1.40 -13.89 -10.17
N ASN A 178 0.58 -14.47 -11.03
CA ASN A 178 -0.48 -15.40 -10.62
C ASN A 178 0.11 -16.81 -10.44
N SER A 179 -0.14 -17.44 -9.30
CA SER A 179 0.49 -18.70 -8.88
C SER A 179 -0.18 -19.93 -9.48
N TRP A 180 -1.52 -19.99 -9.56
CA TRP A 180 -2.27 -21.13 -10.11
C TRP A 180 -3.06 -20.77 -11.38
N ARG A 181 -2.35 -20.38 -12.45
CA ARG A 181 -2.94 -20.30 -13.80
C ARG A 181 -2.82 -21.62 -14.53
N TYR A 182 -3.51 -22.65 -14.04
CA TYR A 182 -3.45 -23.96 -14.66
C TYR A 182 -4.58 -24.10 -15.68
N PRO A 183 -4.29 -24.00 -16.99
CA PRO A 183 -5.32 -24.11 -18.01
C PRO A 183 -5.79 -25.56 -18.12
N GLY A 184 -7.06 -25.74 -18.52
CA GLY A 184 -7.66 -27.05 -18.59
C GLY A 184 -9.19 -27.01 -18.61
N PHE A 185 -9.80 -27.81 -17.74
CA PHE A 185 -11.25 -27.97 -17.67
C PHE A 185 -11.79 -27.65 -16.29
N TYR A 186 -12.99 -27.09 -16.24
CA TYR A 186 -13.80 -27.10 -15.04
C TYR A 186 -14.81 -28.25 -15.15
N VAL A 187 -14.76 -29.21 -14.22
CA VAL A 187 -15.64 -30.37 -14.18
C VAL A 187 -16.75 -30.11 -13.17
N GLY A 188 -18.00 -30.11 -13.61
CA GLY A 188 -19.16 -29.85 -12.75
C GLY A 188 -20.49 -30.07 -13.45
N GLU A 189 -21.59 -29.75 -12.79
CA GLU A 189 -22.94 -29.89 -13.34
C GLU A 189 -23.39 -28.55 -13.95
N ALA A 190 -23.79 -28.53 -15.23
CA ALA A 190 -24.22 -27.31 -15.91
C ALA A 190 -25.50 -26.69 -15.31
N SER A 191 -26.31 -27.48 -14.62
CA SER A 191 -27.49 -27.02 -13.89
C SER A 191 -27.19 -26.51 -12.48
N ASN A 192 -25.94 -26.62 -12.01
CA ASN A 192 -25.56 -26.21 -10.66
C ASN A 192 -25.04 -24.76 -10.68
N PHE A 193 -25.70 -23.89 -9.93
CA PHE A 193 -25.37 -22.47 -9.87
C PHE A 193 -23.94 -22.21 -9.38
N ASP A 194 -23.50 -22.89 -8.33
CA ASP A 194 -22.17 -22.67 -7.75
C ASP A 194 -21.06 -23.14 -8.70
N ASP A 195 -21.30 -24.23 -9.45
CA ASP A 195 -20.36 -24.71 -10.48
C ASP A 195 -20.18 -23.67 -11.61
N LEU A 196 -21.28 -23.07 -12.08
CA LEU A 196 -21.25 -22.01 -13.07
C LEU A 196 -20.55 -20.74 -12.57
N VAL A 197 -20.80 -20.35 -11.31
CA VAL A 197 -20.17 -19.18 -10.69
C VAL A 197 -18.68 -19.40 -10.48
N ALA A 198 -18.28 -20.57 -9.97
CA ALA A 198 -16.88 -20.94 -9.81
C ALA A 198 -16.15 -20.97 -11.17
N TYR A 199 -16.75 -21.60 -12.18
CA TYR A 199 -16.22 -21.61 -13.55
C TYR A 199 -15.99 -20.19 -14.09
N TRP A 200 -17.01 -19.33 -13.98
CA TRP A 200 -16.91 -17.95 -14.45
C TRP A 200 -15.83 -17.17 -13.70
N ASN A 201 -15.80 -17.25 -12.37
CA ASN A 201 -14.85 -16.48 -11.55
C ASN A 201 -13.40 -16.94 -11.75
N ILE A 202 -13.15 -18.24 -11.95
CA ILE A 202 -11.81 -18.74 -12.26
C ILE A 202 -11.37 -18.24 -13.65
N LYS A 203 -12.27 -18.22 -14.63
CA LYS A 203 -12.00 -17.60 -15.94
C LYS A 203 -11.75 -16.10 -15.84
N ALA A 204 -12.53 -15.39 -15.04
CA ALA A 204 -12.35 -13.96 -14.80
C ALA A 204 -11.00 -13.65 -14.15
N ALA A 205 -10.43 -14.61 -13.39
CA ALA A 205 -9.06 -14.52 -12.87
C ALA A 205 -7.97 -14.82 -13.92
N GLY A 206 -8.34 -14.98 -15.21
CA GLY A 206 -7.43 -15.18 -16.33
C GLY A 206 -6.94 -16.62 -16.48
N VAL A 207 -7.72 -17.62 -16.05
CA VAL A 207 -7.42 -19.03 -16.28
C VAL A 207 -8.19 -19.52 -17.52
N ASP A 208 -7.48 -20.11 -18.48
CA ASP A 208 -8.09 -20.67 -19.68
C ASP A 208 -8.79 -22.00 -19.37
N LEU A 209 -10.12 -21.95 -19.22
CA LEU A 209 -10.95 -23.12 -18.91
C LEU A 209 -12.09 -23.36 -19.91
N LEU A 210 -12.30 -24.63 -20.25
CA LEU A 210 -13.53 -25.13 -20.84
C LEU A 210 -14.37 -25.85 -19.77
N PHE A 211 -15.65 -25.55 -19.67
CA PHE A 211 -16.54 -26.31 -18.79
C PHE A 211 -16.77 -27.71 -19.37
N PHE A 212 -16.78 -28.72 -18.52
CA PHE A 212 -17.05 -30.10 -18.89
C PHE A 212 -18.07 -30.68 -17.93
N ASP A 213 -19.28 -30.95 -18.45
CA ASP A 213 -20.33 -31.65 -17.71
C ASP A 213 -20.24 -33.16 -18.02
N PRO A 214 -19.91 -34.02 -17.05
CA PRO A 214 -19.84 -35.46 -17.25
C PRO A 214 -21.14 -36.07 -17.79
N SER A 215 -22.30 -35.54 -17.39
CA SER A 215 -23.61 -36.01 -17.88
C SER A 215 -23.84 -35.71 -19.37
N GLN A 216 -23.08 -34.75 -19.92
CA GLN A 216 -23.13 -34.30 -21.31
C GLN A 216 -21.86 -34.69 -22.08
N ALA A 217 -21.05 -35.63 -21.56
CA ALA A 217 -19.70 -35.92 -22.08
C ALA A 217 -19.64 -36.19 -23.59
N ALA A 218 -20.64 -36.89 -24.14
CA ALA A 218 -20.74 -37.21 -25.57
C ALA A 218 -20.79 -35.96 -26.46
N ARG A 219 -21.35 -34.85 -25.97
CA ARG A 219 -21.43 -33.60 -26.72
C ARG A 219 -20.06 -32.94 -26.92
N TYR A 220 -19.05 -33.31 -26.13
CA TYR A 220 -17.71 -32.72 -26.17
C TYR A 220 -16.71 -33.48 -27.06
N GLU A 221 -17.15 -34.48 -27.85
CA GLU A 221 -16.28 -35.34 -28.67
C GLU A 221 -15.32 -34.54 -29.57
N GLY A 222 -15.78 -33.45 -30.19
CA GLY A 222 -14.94 -32.55 -30.99
C GLY A 222 -14.28 -31.42 -30.18
N ALA A 223 -15.00 -30.82 -29.24
CA ALA A 223 -14.51 -29.66 -28.48
C ALA A 223 -13.39 -30.00 -27.51
N ARG A 224 -13.43 -31.17 -26.86
CA ARG A 224 -12.42 -31.61 -25.89
C ARG A 224 -11.02 -31.72 -26.50
N PRO A 225 -10.78 -32.51 -27.57
CA PRO A 225 -9.44 -32.61 -28.18
C PRO A 225 -8.98 -31.26 -28.77
N ALA A 226 -9.88 -30.48 -29.37
CA ALA A 226 -9.54 -29.15 -29.89
C ALA A 226 -9.08 -28.19 -28.78
N TRP A 227 -9.74 -28.20 -27.63
CA TRP A 227 -9.35 -27.40 -26.48
C TRP A 227 -8.00 -27.84 -25.87
N ILE A 228 -7.78 -29.16 -25.78
CA ILE A 228 -6.50 -29.72 -25.32
C ILE A 228 -5.35 -29.25 -26.20
N ASP A 229 -5.51 -29.35 -27.53
CA ASP A 229 -4.51 -28.88 -28.50
C ASP A 229 -4.25 -27.38 -28.35
N ARG A 230 -5.31 -26.56 -28.21
CA ARG A 230 -5.19 -25.12 -27.97
C ARG A 230 -4.37 -24.82 -26.71
N VAL A 231 -4.77 -25.40 -25.58
CA VAL A 231 -4.11 -25.16 -24.29
C VAL A 231 -2.65 -25.61 -24.31
N GLN A 232 -2.34 -26.75 -24.95
CA GLN A 232 -0.98 -27.27 -25.04
C GLN A 232 -0.04 -26.39 -25.89
N ARG A 233 -0.54 -25.78 -26.97
CA ARG A 233 0.27 -24.92 -27.85
C ARG A 233 0.64 -23.58 -27.21
N PHE A 234 -0.21 -23.01 -26.37
CA PHE A 234 0.01 -21.71 -25.73
C PHE A 234 0.70 -21.77 -24.36
N ARG A 235 1.35 -22.90 -24.03
CA ARG A 235 2.06 -23.06 -22.76
C ARG A 235 3.36 -22.28 -22.71
N SER A 236 3.60 -21.63 -21.58
CA SER A 236 4.92 -21.12 -21.21
C SER A 236 5.92 -22.28 -21.05
N GLU A 237 7.22 -22.02 -21.20
CA GLU A 237 8.25 -23.05 -20.98
C GLU A 237 8.23 -23.62 -19.55
N GLN A 238 7.81 -22.85 -18.55
CA GLN A 238 7.66 -23.29 -17.16
C GLN A 238 6.46 -24.26 -16.97
N ASP A 239 5.44 -24.19 -17.81
CA ASP A 239 4.23 -25.03 -17.73
C ASP A 239 4.32 -26.32 -18.56
N ARG A 240 5.37 -26.48 -19.38
CA ARG A 240 5.56 -27.66 -20.25
C ARG A 240 5.63 -28.98 -19.47
N ASN A 241 6.07 -28.94 -18.21
CA ASN A 241 6.20 -30.14 -17.35
C ASN A 241 4.92 -30.47 -16.55
N ARG A 242 3.83 -29.71 -16.67
CA ARG A 242 2.59 -29.89 -15.87
C ARG A 242 1.47 -30.52 -16.71
N GLY A 243 0.58 -31.29 -16.08
CA GLY A 243 -0.58 -31.91 -16.75
C GLY A 243 -1.68 -30.93 -17.17
N ILE A 244 -2.78 -31.44 -17.73
CA ILE A 244 -4.02 -30.65 -17.89
C ILE A 244 -4.68 -30.51 -16.52
N ALA A 245 -5.11 -29.30 -16.13
CA ALA A 245 -5.80 -29.11 -14.86
C ALA A 245 -7.29 -29.48 -14.96
N LEU A 246 -7.78 -30.18 -13.93
CA LEU A 246 -9.20 -30.42 -13.72
C LEU A 246 -9.62 -29.68 -12.45
N TRP A 247 -10.34 -28.57 -12.65
CA TRP A 247 -10.92 -27.77 -11.58
C TRP A 247 -12.29 -28.33 -11.23
N HIS A 248 -12.60 -28.46 -9.95
CA HIS A 248 -13.91 -28.92 -9.48
C HIS A 248 -14.14 -28.45 -8.05
N ARG A 249 -15.38 -28.46 -7.57
CA ARG A 249 -15.64 -28.14 -6.15
C ARG A 249 -15.08 -29.22 -5.23
N ARG A 250 -14.45 -28.82 -4.13
CA ARG A 250 -13.88 -29.75 -3.13
C ARG A 250 -14.89 -30.74 -2.56
N GLU A 251 -16.14 -30.30 -2.37
CA GLU A 251 -17.25 -31.14 -1.90
C GLU A 251 -17.80 -32.11 -2.95
N ARG A 252 -17.38 -31.99 -4.21
CA ARG A 252 -17.73 -32.86 -5.33
C ARG A 252 -16.44 -33.36 -5.98
N PRO A 253 -15.76 -34.35 -5.37
CA PRO A 253 -14.52 -34.88 -5.92
C PRO A 253 -14.78 -35.50 -7.30
N LEU A 254 -13.74 -35.50 -8.13
CA LEU A 254 -13.80 -36.12 -9.45
C LEU A 254 -14.07 -37.62 -9.32
N GLU A 255 -14.94 -38.14 -10.20
CA GLU A 255 -15.15 -39.59 -10.34
C GLU A 255 -13.92 -40.28 -10.94
N ALA A 256 -13.78 -41.58 -10.71
CA ALA A 256 -12.70 -42.37 -11.31
C ALA A 256 -12.95 -42.53 -12.83
N ASP A 257 -12.01 -42.03 -13.63
CA ASP A 257 -11.97 -42.09 -15.09
C ASP A 257 -13.00 -41.21 -15.86
N LEU A 258 -12.66 -39.93 -16.01
CA LEU A 258 -13.39 -38.97 -16.85
C LEU A 258 -12.96 -39.01 -18.34
N GLY A 259 -12.13 -39.98 -18.73
CA GLY A 259 -11.60 -40.09 -20.09
C GLY A 259 -10.63 -38.97 -20.48
N PHE A 260 -9.88 -38.43 -19.53
CA PHE A 260 -8.75 -37.52 -19.79
C PHE A 260 -7.44 -38.30 -19.71
N ALA A 261 -6.53 -38.07 -20.66
CA ALA A 261 -5.22 -38.72 -20.65
C ALA A 261 -4.26 -38.02 -19.66
N PRO A 262 -3.50 -38.76 -18.83
CA PRO A 262 -2.51 -38.19 -17.92
C PRO A 262 -1.30 -37.57 -18.66
N PRO A 263 -0.56 -36.64 -18.03
CA PRO A 263 -0.70 -36.19 -16.64
C PRO A 263 -1.88 -35.22 -16.44
N ILE A 264 -2.59 -35.39 -15.32
CA ILE A 264 -3.71 -34.54 -14.87
C ILE A 264 -3.31 -33.87 -13.55
N PHE A 265 -3.73 -32.63 -13.36
CA PHE A 265 -3.55 -31.90 -12.10
C PHE A 265 -4.91 -31.57 -11.48
N ASP A 266 -5.18 -32.10 -10.29
CA ASP A 266 -6.41 -31.89 -9.53
C ASP A 266 -6.39 -30.49 -8.88
N CYS A 267 -7.43 -29.69 -9.14
CA CYS A 267 -7.62 -28.34 -8.59
C CYS A 267 -8.98 -28.23 -7.87
N ALA A 268 -9.02 -28.69 -6.62
CA ALA A 268 -10.19 -28.51 -5.77
C ALA A 268 -10.46 -27.02 -5.41
N VAL A 269 -11.69 -26.57 -5.66
CA VAL A 269 -12.21 -25.22 -5.40
C VAL A 269 -13.00 -25.21 -4.11
N ASP A 270 -12.69 -24.27 -3.23
CA ASP A 270 -13.45 -23.94 -2.03
C ASP A 270 -13.34 -22.43 -1.74
N PRO A 271 -14.09 -21.89 -0.77
CA PRO A 271 -14.06 -20.45 -0.48
C PRO A 271 -12.67 -19.89 -0.11
N ALA A 272 -11.73 -20.73 0.35
CA ALA A 272 -10.37 -20.30 0.65
C ALA A 272 -9.50 -20.09 -0.60
N LEU A 273 -9.96 -20.54 -1.79
CA LEU A 273 -9.31 -20.25 -3.07
C LEU A 273 -9.19 -18.74 -3.33
N TRP A 274 -10.20 -17.97 -2.90
CA TRP A 274 -10.33 -16.54 -3.19
C TRP A 274 -9.46 -15.62 -2.31
N ASN A 275 -8.44 -16.17 -1.64
CA ASN A 275 -7.60 -15.46 -0.67
C ASN A 275 -6.46 -14.62 -1.28
N GLY A 276 -6.27 -14.66 -2.60
CA GLY A 276 -5.17 -13.95 -3.28
C GLY A 276 -3.80 -14.62 -3.21
N LEU A 277 -3.70 -15.80 -2.59
CA LEU A 277 -2.47 -16.59 -2.50
C LEU A 277 -2.43 -17.71 -3.55
N ASN A 278 -3.53 -18.44 -3.69
CA ASN A 278 -3.65 -19.56 -4.62
C ASN A 278 -4.01 -19.07 -6.04
N LEU A 279 -5.03 -18.22 -6.12
CA LEU A 279 -5.48 -17.58 -7.34
C LEU A 279 -5.40 -16.06 -7.15
N ARG A 280 -4.88 -15.35 -8.15
CA ARG A 280 -4.81 -13.88 -8.18
C ARG A 280 -5.57 -13.33 -9.37
N ALA A 281 -6.50 -12.39 -9.14
CA ALA A 281 -7.16 -11.70 -10.24
C ALA A 281 -6.16 -10.78 -10.98
N PRO A 282 -6.15 -10.77 -12.32
CA PRO A 282 -5.29 -9.88 -13.09
C PRO A 282 -5.68 -8.42 -12.86
N ILE A 283 -4.70 -7.52 -12.89
CA ILE A 283 -4.96 -6.13 -13.25
C ILE A 283 -4.80 -6.07 -14.75
N GLN A 284 -5.87 -5.70 -15.44
CA GLN A 284 -5.83 -5.49 -16.88
C GLN A 284 -5.89 -3.99 -17.16
N TYR A 285 -5.12 -3.55 -18.14
CA TYR A 285 -5.08 -2.16 -18.56
C TYR A 285 -5.03 -2.07 -20.08
N PHE A 286 -5.52 -0.95 -20.61
CA PHE A 286 -5.62 -0.70 -22.05
C PHE A 286 -4.30 -0.15 -22.64
N ALA A 287 -3.61 0.69 -21.86
CA ALA A 287 -2.32 1.30 -22.19
C ALA A 287 -1.67 1.92 -20.94
N GLU A 288 -0.35 2.00 -20.92
CA GLU A 288 0.43 2.68 -19.89
C GLU A 288 1.19 3.86 -20.53
N ARG A 289 1.23 5.01 -19.84
CA ARG A 289 1.96 6.21 -20.28
C ARG A 289 2.59 6.91 -19.08
N SER A 290 3.75 7.52 -19.30
CA SER A 290 4.37 8.42 -18.32
C SER A 290 4.08 9.87 -18.71
N ALA A 291 3.71 10.70 -17.74
CA ALA A 291 3.47 12.12 -17.92
C ALA A 291 4.29 12.93 -16.90
N LEU A 292 4.74 14.11 -17.30
CA LEU A 292 5.35 15.07 -16.37
C LEU A 292 4.24 15.93 -15.76
N ALA A 293 4.17 15.95 -14.44
CA ALA A 293 3.21 16.78 -13.72
C ALA A 293 3.80 18.14 -13.33
N THR A 294 2.97 19.17 -13.35
CA THR A 294 3.28 20.47 -12.72
C THR A 294 2.73 20.44 -11.30
N VAL A 295 3.56 20.80 -10.32
CA VAL A 295 3.18 20.81 -8.90
C VAL A 295 3.02 22.25 -8.43
N ASP A 296 1.85 22.56 -7.87
CA ASP A 296 1.58 23.83 -7.16
C ASP A 296 1.58 23.57 -5.64
N ASP A 297 2.42 24.31 -4.92
CA ASP A 297 2.60 24.26 -3.47
C ASP A 297 1.98 25.45 -2.73
N ARG A 298 1.31 26.37 -3.44
CA ARG A 298 0.67 27.57 -2.87
C ARG A 298 -0.60 27.26 -2.08
N HIS A 299 -1.19 26.10 -2.33
CA HIS A 299 -2.37 25.61 -1.61
C HIS A 299 -1.97 24.84 -0.35
N LYS A 300 -2.95 24.63 0.55
CA LYS A 300 -2.73 23.94 1.82
C LYS A 300 -2.19 22.51 1.63
N ALA A 301 -2.52 21.88 0.51
CA ALA A 301 -1.96 20.61 0.08
C ALA A 301 -1.34 20.79 -1.32
N PRO A 302 -0.14 20.26 -1.58
CA PRO A 302 0.43 20.26 -2.92
C PRO A 302 -0.50 19.59 -3.94
N THR A 303 -0.67 20.21 -5.10
CA THR A 303 -1.53 19.69 -6.17
C THR A 303 -0.69 19.45 -7.41
N ALA A 304 -0.79 18.24 -7.98
CA ALA A 304 -0.14 17.85 -9.21
C ALA A 304 -1.16 17.84 -10.36
N ALA A 305 -0.84 18.52 -11.47
CA ALA A 305 -1.66 18.56 -12.68
C ALA A 305 -0.87 18.04 -13.89
N PHE A 306 -1.51 17.21 -14.71
CA PHE A 306 -0.89 16.62 -15.91
C PHE A 306 -1.92 16.31 -17.01
N ALA A 307 -1.46 16.31 -18.25
CA ALA A 307 -2.27 16.00 -19.42
C ALA A 307 -2.35 14.48 -19.67
N LEU A 308 -3.49 14.04 -20.22
CA LEU A 308 -3.80 12.67 -20.61
C LEU A 308 -3.69 12.55 -22.14
N ALA A 309 -2.46 12.36 -22.63
CA ALA A 309 -2.18 12.16 -24.04
C ALA A 309 -2.33 10.68 -24.46
N ASP A 310 -2.53 10.44 -25.77
CA ASP A 310 -2.50 9.11 -26.40
C ASP A 310 -3.40 8.06 -25.75
N LYS A 311 -4.63 8.46 -25.40
CA LYS A 311 -5.64 7.56 -24.84
C LYS A 311 -5.90 6.38 -25.79
N PRO A 312 -6.08 5.15 -25.28
CA PRO A 312 -6.21 3.92 -26.10
C PRO A 312 -7.59 3.76 -26.76
N PHE A 313 -8.40 4.82 -26.75
CA PHE A 313 -9.75 4.82 -27.29
C PHE A 313 -9.74 5.10 -28.79
N SER A 314 -10.70 4.56 -29.52
CA SER A 314 -10.81 4.79 -30.97
C SER A 314 -11.23 6.23 -31.24
N ASP A 315 -10.42 6.98 -31.98
CA ASP A 315 -10.72 8.36 -32.43
C ASP A 315 -11.96 8.45 -33.33
N VAL A 316 -12.43 7.31 -33.85
CA VAL A 316 -13.57 7.21 -34.75
C VAL A 316 -14.89 7.14 -33.98
N LEU A 317 -14.85 6.87 -32.68
CA LEU A 317 -16.03 6.68 -31.85
C LEU A 317 -16.25 7.88 -30.92
N PRO A 318 -17.50 8.34 -30.72
CA PRO A 318 -17.80 9.30 -29.67
C PRO A 318 -17.51 8.68 -28.30
N THR A 319 -16.53 9.23 -27.58
CA THR A 319 -16.16 8.83 -26.22
C THR A 319 -16.92 9.60 -25.14
N THR A 320 -17.62 10.67 -25.53
CA THR A 320 -18.38 11.53 -24.63
C THR A 320 -19.39 10.74 -23.80
N GLY A 321 -19.28 10.85 -22.47
CA GLY A 321 -20.19 10.19 -21.53
C GLY A 321 -19.83 8.74 -21.18
N GLN A 322 -18.82 8.15 -21.83
CA GLN A 322 -18.19 6.92 -21.36
C GLN A 322 -17.11 7.23 -20.32
N HIS A 323 -16.87 6.29 -19.40
CA HIS A 323 -15.91 6.42 -18.32
C HIS A 323 -15.01 5.20 -18.24
N PHE A 324 -13.81 5.40 -17.70
CA PHE A 324 -12.81 4.38 -17.44
C PHE A 324 -12.08 4.69 -16.13
N VAL A 325 -11.28 3.74 -15.64
CA VAL A 325 -10.39 3.97 -14.50
C VAL A 325 -9.01 4.38 -15.04
N LEU A 326 -8.58 5.58 -14.66
CA LEU A 326 -7.23 6.08 -14.84
C LEU A 326 -6.42 5.76 -13.58
N SER A 327 -5.58 4.73 -13.63
CA SER A 327 -4.62 4.42 -12.56
C SER A 327 -3.43 5.36 -12.64
N VAL A 328 -3.10 6.02 -11.52
CA VAL A 328 -1.98 6.97 -11.40
C VAL A 328 -1.01 6.42 -10.35
N ASP A 329 0.19 6.05 -10.81
CA ASP A 329 1.33 5.63 -9.97
C ASP A 329 2.42 6.70 -10.00
N PRO A 330 2.58 7.50 -8.92
CA PRO A 330 3.68 8.43 -8.81
C PRO A 330 5.03 7.71 -8.72
N LEU A 331 5.92 7.94 -9.70
CA LEU A 331 7.28 7.38 -9.72
C LEU A 331 8.10 7.75 -8.48
N VAL A 332 7.89 8.96 -7.96
CA VAL A 332 8.47 9.49 -6.74
C VAL A 332 7.37 10.19 -5.97
N ASP A 333 7.32 10.02 -4.65
CA ASP A 333 6.40 10.78 -3.81
C ASP A 333 6.92 12.22 -3.60
N LEU A 334 6.16 13.03 -2.87
CA LEU A 334 6.61 14.36 -2.46
C LEU A 334 7.91 14.27 -1.63
N PRO A 335 8.74 15.33 -1.60
CA PRO A 335 9.98 15.33 -0.83
C PRO A 335 9.73 14.91 0.62
N ALA A 336 10.68 14.19 1.26
CA ALA A 336 10.51 13.62 2.61
C ALA A 336 10.16 14.61 3.74
N GLN A 337 10.25 15.92 3.48
CA GLN A 337 9.81 16.98 4.40
C GLN A 337 8.32 17.31 4.28
N SER A 338 7.65 16.80 3.24
CA SER A 338 6.22 16.96 2.98
C SER A 338 5.41 16.22 4.04
N ARG A 339 4.40 16.91 4.60
CA ARG A 339 3.37 16.29 5.47
C ARG A 339 2.23 15.68 4.68
N ALA A 340 2.43 15.45 3.39
CA ALA A 340 1.44 14.91 2.50
C ALA A 340 2.06 13.90 1.54
N THR A 341 1.23 12.99 1.03
CA THR A 341 1.61 11.92 0.11
C THR A 341 0.69 11.89 -1.12
N LEU A 342 1.25 11.52 -2.26
CA LEU A 342 0.50 11.14 -3.47
C LEU A 342 0.30 9.62 -3.57
N ARG A 343 0.87 8.83 -2.65
CA ARG A 343 0.89 7.36 -2.64
C ARG A 343 0.23 6.78 -1.39
N PRO A 344 -1.08 7.03 -1.17
CA PRO A 344 -1.77 6.46 -0.02
C PRO A 344 -1.76 4.91 -0.09
N PRO A 345 -1.76 4.20 1.05
CA PRO A 345 -1.75 2.75 1.09
C PRO A 345 -3.06 2.16 0.55
N PHE A 346 -3.00 0.92 0.06
CA PHE A 346 -4.16 0.21 -0.47
C PHE A 346 -5.15 -0.22 0.62
N VAL A 347 -6.04 0.72 0.98
CA VAL A 347 -7.14 0.52 1.93
C VAL A 347 -8.45 0.98 1.27
N PRO A 348 -9.19 0.08 0.58
CA PRO A 348 -10.41 0.45 -0.14
C PRO A 348 -11.46 1.15 0.71
N ALA A 349 -11.54 0.85 2.01
CA ALA A 349 -12.42 1.53 2.95
C ALA A 349 -12.25 3.07 2.97
N LEU A 350 -11.09 3.57 2.52
CA LEU A 350 -10.79 5.00 2.43
C LEU A 350 -11.25 5.65 1.12
N ASN A 351 -11.81 4.93 0.14
CA ASN A 351 -12.22 5.50 -1.15
C ASN A 351 -13.03 6.80 -1.02
N PRO A 352 -14.04 6.92 -0.13
CA PRO A 352 -14.77 8.18 0.05
C PRO A 352 -13.92 9.30 0.63
N PHE A 353 -12.99 8.99 1.55
CA PHE A 353 -12.07 9.95 2.15
C PHE A 353 -11.06 10.45 1.12
N LEU A 354 -10.37 9.53 0.42
CA LEU A 354 -9.42 9.82 -0.65
C LEU A 354 -10.08 10.62 -1.76
N GLY A 355 -11.31 10.24 -2.14
CA GLY A 355 -12.10 10.97 -3.11
C GLY A 355 -12.33 12.44 -2.75
N ARG A 356 -12.71 12.73 -1.49
CA ARG A 356 -12.90 14.11 -1.02
C ARG A 356 -11.59 14.89 -0.96
N THR A 357 -10.51 14.27 -0.50
CA THR A 357 -9.25 14.95 -0.21
C THR A 357 -8.37 15.12 -1.45
N ALA A 358 -8.24 14.08 -2.28
CA ALA A 358 -7.36 14.09 -3.45
C ALA A 358 -8.03 14.63 -4.72
N PHE A 359 -9.37 14.51 -4.85
CA PHE A 359 -10.08 14.78 -6.11
C PHE A 359 -11.40 15.56 -5.97
N SER A 360 -11.75 16.02 -4.75
CA SER A 360 -13.01 16.72 -4.47
C SER A 360 -14.29 15.96 -4.87
N SER A 361 -14.25 14.63 -4.96
CA SER A 361 -15.41 13.78 -5.21
C SER A 361 -15.33 12.49 -4.41
N SER A 362 -16.31 12.24 -3.54
CA SER A 362 -16.33 11.04 -2.70
C SER A 362 -16.61 9.71 -3.44
N ARG A 363 -16.75 9.74 -4.78
CA ARG A 363 -17.17 8.56 -5.57
C ARG A 363 -16.24 8.18 -6.70
N HIS A 364 -15.35 9.09 -7.13
CA HIS A 364 -14.53 8.89 -8.33
C HIS A 364 -13.13 8.37 -8.05
N VAL A 365 -12.74 8.15 -6.80
CA VAL A 365 -11.39 7.67 -6.46
C VAL A 365 -11.43 6.27 -5.88
N ARG A 366 -10.45 5.45 -6.24
CA ARG A 366 -10.20 4.10 -5.76
C ARG A 366 -8.77 4.00 -5.27
N ALA A 367 -8.59 3.49 -4.05
CA ALA A 367 -7.26 3.14 -3.58
C ALA A 367 -6.72 1.99 -4.43
N GLU A 368 -5.45 2.09 -4.86
CA GLU A 368 -4.76 1.03 -5.60
C GLU A 368 -3.41 0.71 -4.93
N PRO A 369 -2.83 -0.49 -5.12
CA PRO A 369 -1.55 -0.86 -4.51
C PRO A 369 -0.38 0.11 -4.77
N ALA A 370 -0.31 0.71 -5.95
CA ALA A 370 0.78 1.60 -6.34
C ALA A 370 0.40 3.11 -6.30
N GLY A 371 -0.86 3.44 -6.04
CA GLY A 371 -1.34 4.82 -6.12
C GLY A 371 -2.86 4.93 -6.05
N LEU A 372 -3.45 5.66 -7.00
CA LEU A 372 -4.88 5.96 -7.01
C LEU A 372 -5.49 5.73 -8.39
N GLY A 373 -6.65 5.07 -8.43
CA GLY A 373 -7.51 4.94 -9.59
C GLY A 373 -8.56 6.05 -9.62
N PHE A 374 -8.66 6.76 -10.74
CA PHE A 374 -9.62 7.84 -10.96
C PHE A 374 -10.65 7.42 -12.02
N ILE A 375 -11.91 7.36 -11.63
CA ILE A 375 -13.02 7.11 -12.55
C ILE A 375 -13.33 8.42 -13.26
N THR A 376 -12.84 8.54 -14.50
CA THR A 376 -12.92 9.76 -15.30
C THR A 376 -13.56 9.49 -16.65
N SER A 377 -14.02 10.55 -17.33
CA SER A 377 -14.59 10.40 -18.66
C SER A 377 -13.51 10.16 -19.71
N ALA A 378 -13.83 9.37 -20.73
CA ALA A 378 -12.93 9.06 -21.83
C ALA A 378 -12.53 10.29 -22.67
N ASP A 379 -13.27 11.40 -22.57
CA ASP A 379 -12.94 12.68 -23.22
C ASP A 379 -12.07 13.61 -22.36
N THR A 380 -11.83 13.31 -21.08
CA THR A 380 -10.97 14.12 -20.20
C THR A 380 -9.56 14.25 -20.75
N GLU A 381 -9.05 15.48 -20.88
CA GLU A 381 -7.74 15.79 -21.48
C GLU A 381 -6.65 16.03 -20.43
N ASP A 382 -7.01 16.42 -19.21
CA ASP A 382 -6.09 16.65 -18.11
C ASP A 382 -6.76 16.32 -16.77
N ILE A 383 -5.94 16.07 -15.76
CA ILE A 383 -6.40 15.82 -14.40
C ILE A 383 -5.50 16.53 -13.40
N SER A 384 -6.12 17.00 -12.31
CA SER A 384 -5.43 17.56 -11.15
C SER A 384 -5.71 16.71 -9.91
N ILE A 385 -4.66 16.32 -9.20
CA ILE A 385 -4.73 15.49 -7.99
C ILE A 385 -4.04 16.21 -6.84
N SER A 386 -4.68 16.22 -5.68
CA SER A 386 -4.11 16.81 -4.46
C SER A 386 -3.46 15.74 -3.58
N ALA A 387 -2.29 16.05 -3.04
CA ALA A 387 -1.66 15.20 -2.04
C ALA A 387 -2.50 15.16 -0.76
N VAL A 388 -2.47 14.00 -0.10
CA VAL A 388 -3.26 13.74 1.11
C VAL A 388 -2.38 13.98 2.32
N ASP A 389 -2.85 14.79 3.27
CA ASP A 389 -2.15 15.00 4.55
C ASP A 389 -1.95 13.67 5.29
N THR A 390 -0.70 13.40 5.66
CA THR A 390 -0.26 12.12 6.22
C THR A 390 -0.93 11.83 7.56
N THR A 391 -1.07 12.84 8.41
CA THR A 391 -1.70 12.69 9.73
C THR A 391 -3.20 12.44 9.60
N ALA A 392 -3.88 13.16 8.69
CA ALA A 392 -5.28 12.94 8.39
C ALA A 392 -5.53 11.56 7.77
N LEU A 393 -4.62 11.09 6.90
CA LEU A 393 -4.68 9.76 6.31
C LEU A 393 -4.51 8.66 7.36
N ILE A 394 -3.53 8.77 8.25
CA ILE A 394 -3.36 7.83 9.38
C ILE A 394 -4.60 7.84 10.28
N ALA A 395 -5.14 9.01 10.61
CA ALA A 395 -6.37 9.09 11.40
C ALA A 395 -7.56 8.40 10.70
N ALA A 396 -7.72 8.60 9.39
CA ALA A 396 -8.75 7.94 8.61
C ALA A 396 -8.57 6.41 8.56
N ILE A 397 -7.33 5.90 8.50
CA ILE A 397 -7.02 4.46 8.59
C ILE A 397 -7.51 3.89 9.93
N PHE A 398 -7.20 4.55 11.06
CA PHE A 398 -7.67 4.12 12.38
C PHE A 398 -9.20 4.15 12.48
N GLU A 399 -9.86 5.13 11.86
CA GLU A 399 -11.32 5.22 11.83
C GLU A 399 -11.94 4.00 11.13
N THR A 400 -11.28 3.44 10.10
CA THR A 400 -11.77 2.22 9.41
C THR A 400 -11.85 0.99 10.33
N VAL A 401 -11.08 0.96 11.41
CA VAL A 401 -11.09 -0.11 12.41
C VAL A 401 -11.81 0.30 13.70
N GLY A 402 -12.55 1.41 13.68
CA GLY A 402 -13.38 1.85 14.80
C GLY A 402 -12.60 2.58 15.91
N ILE A 403 -11.47 3.19 15.58
CA ILE A 403 -10.64 3.98 16.51
C ILE A 403 -10.58 5.43 16.01
N LYS A 404 -10.94 6.38 16.87
CA LYS A 404 -10.69 7.79 16.61
C LYS A 404 -9.27 8.12 17.06
N ALA A 405 -8.47 8.62 16.12
CA ALA A 405 -7.10 9.03 16.37
C ALA A 405 -6.94 10.54 16.13
N THR A 406 -6.33 11.25 17.08
CA THR A 406 -6.02 12.68 16.96
C THR A 406 -4.59 12.96 17.42
N PRO A 407 -3.87 13.93 16.84
CA PRO A 407 -2.52 14.26 17.30
C PRO A 407 -2.50 14.61 18.79
N SER A 408 -1.63 13.94 19.55
CA SER A 408 -1.46 14.23 20.97
C SER A 408 -0.57 15.46 21.17
N LYS A 409 -0.53 15.99 22.40
CA LYS A 409 0.38 17.10 22.74
C LYS A 409 1.85 16.69 22.55
N ALA A 410 2.24 15.49 22.99
CA ALA A 410 3.59 14.98 22.79
C ALA A 410 3.87 14.75 21.30
N GLY A 411 2.87 14.27 20.55
CA GLY A 411 2.93 14.17 19.09
C GLY A 411 3.21 15.50 18.41
N LEU A 412 2.50 16.58 18.76
CA LEU A 412 2.75 17.91 18.22
C LEU A 412 4.16 18.42 18.55
N VAL A 413 4.66 18.15 19.75
CA VAL A 413 6.03 18.45 20.17
C VAL A 413 7.04 17.69 19.31
N GLY A 414 6.87 16.38 19.12
CA GLY A 414 7.74 15.54 18.29
C GLY A 414 7.75 15.97 16.82
N THR A 415 6.58 16.27 16.25
CA THR A 415 6.46 16.79 14.88
C THR A 415 7.16 18.14 14.71
N THR A 416 7.04 19.02 15.71
CA THR A 416 7.71 20.33 15.70
C THR A 416 9.23 20.17 15.80
N LEU A 417 9.71 19.25 16.63
CA LEU A 417 11.13 18.93 16.75
C LEU A 417 11.71 18.44 15.42
N ILE A 418 11.05 17.48 14.78
CA ILE A 418 11.48 16.93 13.48
C ILE A 418 11.55 18.05 12.43
N HIS A 419 10.56 18.94 12.41
CA HIS A 419 10.56 20.09 11.50
C HIS A 419 11.68 21.09 11.81
N GLN A 420 11.89 21.43 13.08
CA GLN A 420 12.97 22.31 13.52
C GLN A 420 14.35 21.79 13.07
N MET A 421 14.52 20.47 13.02
CA MET A 421 15.76 19.83 12.59
C MET A 421 15.89 19.66 11.07
N GLY A 422 14.90 20.06 10.25
CA GLY A 422 14.94 19.90 8.79
C GLY A 422 14.45 18.53 8.28
N GLY A 423 13.62 17.83 9.07
CA GLY A 423 13.08 16.50 8.79
C GLY A 423 13.79 15.40 9.57
N LEU A 424 13.34 14.14 9.42
CA LEU A 424 13.87 12.99 10.18
C LEU A 424 15.39 12.81 9.99
N ASN A 425 15.90 13.04 8.79
CA ASN A 425 17.34 12.95 8.51
C ASN A 425 18.15 14.02 9.24
N GLY A 426 17.56 15.18 9.55
CA GLY A 426 18.24 16.21 10.32
C GLY A 426 18.29 15.91 11.82
N CYS A 427 17.52 14.93 12.31
CA CYS A 427 17.58 14.44 13.68
C CYS A 427 18.74 13.47 13.94
N ARG A 428 19.61 13.18 12.94
CA ARG A 428 20.77 12.29 13.08
C ARG A 428 21.73 12.64 14.22
N PRO A 429 22.02 13.90 14.57
CA PRO A 429 22.88 14.22 15.71
C PRO A 429 22.42 13.59 17.03
N PHE A 430 21.12 13.35 17.20
CA PHE A 430 20.59 12.71 18.41
C PHE A 430 20.99 11.25 18.57
N LYS A 431 21.56 10.61 17.53
CA LYS A 431 22.17 9.26 17.63
C LYS A 431 23.39 9.27 18.56
N ILE A 432 24.05 10.41 18.72
CA ILE A 432 25.23 10.57 19.57
C ILE A 432 24.77 10.76 21.01
N SER A 433 25.12 9.82 21.89
CA SER A 433 24.77 9.85 23.32
C SER A 433 25.24 11.12 24.03
N GLY A 434 26.41 11.66 23.64
CA GLY A 434 26.95 12.92 24.13
C GLY A 434 26.06 14.14 23.83
N VAL A 435 25.39 14.18 22.67
CA VAL A 435 24.43 15.24 22.34
C VAL A 435 23.22 15.18 23.26
N ARG A 436 22.64 13.98 23.46
CA ARG A 436 21.50 13.80 24.37
C ARG A 436 21.88 14.16 25.81
N THR A 437 23.08 13.76 26.25
CA THR A 437 23.62 14.12 27.57
C THR A 437 23.76 15.63 27.74
N LEU A 438 24.23 16.34 26.72
CA LEU A 438 24.34 17.80 26.74
C LEU A 438 22.97 18.47 26.87
N ILE A 439 21.94 17.95 26.20
CA ILE A 439 20.56 18.46 26.30
C ILE A 439 19.98 18.20 27.70
N GLU A 440 20.16 16.99 28.25
CA GLU A 440 19.59 16.60 29.55
C GLU A 440 20.29 17.24 30.75
N ARG A 441 21.61 17.51 30.66
CA ARG A 441 22.43 17.97 31.79
C ARG A 441 22.07 19.38 32.27
N HIS A 442 21.69 20.28 31.37
CA HIS A 442 21.50 21.70 31.68
C HIS A 442 20.02 22.04 31.77
N ARG A 443 19.56 22.67 32.85
CA ARG A 443 18.20 23.21 32.98
C ARG A 443 17.95 24.31 31.94
N PRO A 444 16.69 24.73 31.69
CA PRO A 444 16.41 25.79 30.74
C PRO A 444 17.19 27.07 30.95
N ASP A 445 17.45 27.46 32.21
CA ASP A 445 18.18 28.68 32.60
C ASP A 445 19.70 28.49 32.73
N ASP A 446 20.18 27.25 32.64
CA ASP A 446 21.60 26.95 32.79
C ASP A 446 22.36 27.28 31.51
N THR A 447 23.54 27.86 31.68
CA THR A 447 24.48 28.10 30.59
C THR A 447 25.66 27.14 30.65
N PHE A 448 26.20 26.78 29.50
CA PHE A 448 27.41 25.97 29.38
C PHE A 448 28.42 26.61 28.43
N SER A 449 29.71 26.28 28.61
CA SER A 449 30.78 26.80 27.77
C SER A 449 30.95 26.00 26.48
N ARG A 450 31.66 26.55 25.49
CA ARG A 450 32.04 25.81 24.29
C ARG A 450 32.84 24.55 24.63
N SER A 451 33.78 24.65 25.57
CA SER A 451 34.63 23.55 25.99
C SER A 451 33.84 22.41 26.65
N ASP A 452 32.87 22.75 27.50
CA ASP A 452 31.96 21.77 28.11
C ASP A 452 31.10 21.05 27.05
N ALA A 453 30.56 21.80 26.08
CA ALA A 453 29.84 21.22 24.95
C ALA A 453 30.72 20.25 24.15
N MET A 454 31.95 20.66 23.81
CA MET A 454 32.91 19.84 23.07
C MET A 454 33.27 18.55 23.80
N GLN A 455 33.49 18.64 25.12
CA GLN A 455 33.84 17.50 25.96
C GLN A 455 32.65 16.54 26.11
N THR A 456 31.45 17.08 26.34
CA THR A 456 30.23 16.29 26.51
C THR A 456 29.83 15.57 25.21
N ILE A 457 29.86 16.25 24.06
CA ILE A 457 29.56 15.66 22.75
C ILE A 457 30.55 14.54 22.41
N ARG A 458 31.84 14.69 22.75
CA ARG A 458 32.86 13.68 22.48
C ARG A 458 32.55 12.34 23.15
N ALA A 459 31.90 12.37 24.32
CA ALA A 459 31.43 11.20 25.05
C ALA A 459 32.52 10.13 25.25
N ALA A 460 33.75 10.55 25.56
CA ALA A 460 34.96 9.71 25.55
C ALA A 460 34.93 8.50 26.49
N HIS A 461 34.05 8.51 27.50
CA HIS A 461 33.90 7.43 28.49
C HIS A 461 32.63 6.59 28.28
N THR A 462 31.98 6.72 27.13
CA THR A 462 30.80 5.91 26.78
C THR A 462 31.23 4.74 25.88
N PRO A 463 30.42 3.65 25.79
CA PRO A 463 30.70 2.54 24.88
C PRO A 463 30.88 2.98 23.41
N PHE A 464 30.21 4.07 23.03
CA PHE A 464 30.24 4.62 21.67
C PHE A 464 30.58 6.12 21.71
N PRO A 465 31.87 6.50 21.76
CA PRO A 465 32.30 7.89 21.67
C PRO A 465 32.05 8.46 20.26
N LEU A 466 32.22 9.77 20.07
CA LEU A 466 31.97 10.43 18.78
C LEU A 466 32.72 9.78 17.59
N SER A 467 33.90 9.19 17.81
CA SER A 467 34.65 8.49 16.76
C SER A 467 33.88 7.31 16.15
N ALA A 468 32.97 6.68 16.90
CA ALA A 468 32.07 5.66 16.36
C ALA A 468 31.06 6.20 15.33
N TYR A 469 30.93 7.53 15.23
CA TYR A 469 30.03 8.25 14.32
C TYR A 469 30.80 9.14 13.35
N GLN A 470 32.11 8.93 13.17
CA GLN A 470 32.95 9.79 12.33
C GLN A 470 32.45 9.91 10.87
N TRP A 471 31.72 8.89 10.39
CA TRP A 471 31.11 8.85 9.06
C TRP A 471 29.62 9.20 9.04
N LEU A 472 29.03 9.55 10.19
CA LEU A 472 27.63 9.99 10.25
C LEU A 472 27.48 11.30 9.48
N HIS A 473 26.64 11.28 8.45
CA HIS A 473 26.33 12.46 7.67
C HIS A 473 25.21 13.26 8.35
N ILE A 474 25.56 14.43 8.90
CA ILE A 474 24.58 15.43 9.39
C ILE A 474 24.44 16.60 8.41
N GLU A 475 25.51 16.92 7.68
CA GLU A 475 25.56 17.98 6.66
C GLU A 475 26.64 17.66 5.61
N GLN A 476 26.63 18.40 4.51
CA GLN A 476 27.61 18.23 3.43
C GLN A 476 29.02 18.59 3.91
N ARG A 477 29.98 17.70 3.65
CA ARG A 477 31.40 17.88 3.99
C ARG A 477 32.31 17.48 2.84
N PRO A 478 33.57 17.95 2.81
CA PRO A 478 34.57 17.45 1.86
C PRO A 478 34.69 15.92 1.94
N ALA A 479 34.94 15.29 0.78
CA ALA A 479 35.11 13.83 0.72
C ALA A 479 36.23 13.38 1.65
N GLY A 480 35.96 12.34 2.46
CA GLY A 480 36.92 11.79 3.42
C GLY A 480 37.07 12.57 4.73
N ALA A 481 36.31 13.67 4.94
CA ALA A 481 36.34 14.40 6.20
C ALA A 481 35.50 13.72 7.30
N GLU A 482 36.12 13.47 8.45
CA GLU A 482 35.48 12.93 9.66
C GLU A 482 34.61 13.98 10.38
N LEU A 483 33.53 13.54 11.02
CA LEU A 483 32.68 14.35 11.87
C LEU A 483 33.42 14.80 13.14
N LYS A 484 33.55 16.11 13.34
CA LYS A 484 34.10 16.69 14.58
C LYS A 484 33.00 17.13 15.52
N ASN A 485 33.32 17.21 16.81
CA ASN A 485 32.41 17.75 17.83
C ASN A 485 32.06 19.22 17.58
N SER A 486 32.96 19.99 16.96
CA SER A 486 32.69 21.37 16.52
C SER A 486 31.56 21.45 15.51
N ASP A 487 31.53 20.50 14.57
CA ASP A 487 30.55 20.43 13.49
C ASP A 487 29.18 20.08 14.07
N VAL A 488 29.15 19.11 15.01
CA VAL A 488 27.92 18.75 15.75
C VAL A 488 27.36 19.95 16.51
N LEU A 489 28.18 20.70 17.25
CA LEU A 489 27.70 21.89 17.96
C LEU A 489 27.22 22.97 16.99
N GLY A 490 27.95 23.22 15.89
CA GLY A 490 27.55 24.15 14.84
C GLY A 490 26.17 23.80 14.31
N TYR A 491 25.97 22.56 13.91
CA TYR A 491 24.69 22.05 13.43
C TYR A 491 23.54 22.26 14.42
N LEU A 492 23.77 22.02 15.72
CA LEU A 492 22.76 22.23 16.76
C LEU A 492 22.43 23.71 17.00
N LEU A 493 23.40 24.61 16.79
CA LEU A 493 23.19 26.07 16.84
C LEU A 493 22.38 26.55 15.62
N ASP A 494 22.73 26.07 14.43
CA ASP A 494 22.07 26.44 13.17
C ASP A 494 20.58 26.02 13.16
N HIS A 495 20.26 24.92 13.84
CA HIS A 495 18.88 24.45 14.02
C HIS A 495 18.22 24.97 15.30
N GLY A 496 18.86 25.89 16.04
CA GLY A 496 18.27 26.57 17.19
C GLY A 496 18.00 25.68 18.41
N VAL A 497 18.65 24.51 18.51
CA VAL A 497 18.62 23.64 19.70
C VAL A 497 19.26 24.37 20.88
N PHE A 498 20.37 25.05 20.61
CA PHE A 498 21.05 25.95 21.54
C PHE A 498 21.12 27.36 20.96
N ARG A 499 21.29 28.36 21.83
CA ARG A 499 21.59 29.75 21.46
C ARG A 499 22.90 30.19 22.10
N GLY A 500 23.70 30.93 21.33
CA GLY A 500 24.89 31.60 21.83
C GLY A 500 24.57 32.95 22.49
N GLY A 501 25.28 33.24 23.57
CA GLY A 501 25.16 34.49 24.31
C GLY A 501 26.34 34.71 25.25
N LEU A 502 26.19 35.64 26.18
CA LEU A 502 27.22 36.05 27.12
C LEU A 502 26.63 36.19 28.53
N ASN A 503 27.45 35.84 29.54
CA ASN A 503 27.11 36.02 30.95
C ASN A 503 27.62 37.37 31.46
N PHE A 504 26.71 38.23 31.92
CA PHE A 504 27.01 39.56 32.47
C PHE A 504 26.79 39.59 33.98
N ALA A 505 27.68 40.29 34.70
CA ALA A 505 27.50 40.56 36.12
C ALA A 505 27.01 42.00 36.30
N CYS A 506 25.90 42.22 36.99
CA CYS A 506 25.40 43.57 37.22
C CYS A 506 26.36 44.33 38.15
N PRO A 507 26.87 45.52 37.78
CA PRO A 507 27.75 46.29 38.67
C PRO A 507 27.03 46.83 39.92
N ASN A 508 25.69 46.87 39.92
CA ASN A 508 24.87 47.36 41.03
C ASN A 508 24.49 46.24 42.02
N CYS A 509 23.78 45.21 41.57
CA CYS A 509 23.33 44.12 42.45
C CYS A 509 24.25 42.89 42.47
N GLN A 510 25.31 42.88 41.66
CA GLN A 510 26.32 41.81 41.56
C GLN A 510 25.80 40.44 41.09
N LEU A 511 24.52 40.31 40.77
CA LEU A 511 23.94 39.10 40.20
C LEU A 511 24.40 38.90 38.75
N THR A 512 24.62 37.62 38.38
CA THR A 512 24.95 37.22 37.01
C THR A 512 23.69 36.83 36.26
N PHE A 513 23.59 37.26 35.01
CA PHE A 513 22.50 36.88 34.09
C PHE A 513 23.06 36.67 32.68
N TRP A 514 22.36 35.85 31.90
CA TRP A 514 22.73 35.54 30.53
C TRP A 514 21.94 36.40 29.55
N LYS A 515 22.59 36.91 28.51
CA LYS A 515 21.91 37.56 27.38
C LYS A 515 22.28 36.90 26.06
N SER A 516 21.27 36.69 25.22
CA SER A 516 21.46 36.18 23.86
C SER A 516 22.27 37.18 23.02
N LEU A 517 22.94 36.69 21.98
CA LEU A 517 23.68 37.57 21.07
C LEU A 517 22.78 38.60 20.37
N GLU A 518 21.51 38.24 20.10
CA GLU A 518 20.49 39.11 19.52
C GLU A 518 20.10 40.27 20.45
N GLU A 519 20.17 40.05 21.76
CA GLU A 519 19.86 41.06 22.79
C GLU A 519 21.10 41.84 23.26
N ALA A 520 22.31 41.39 22.93
CA ALA A 520 23.55 42.00 23.39
C ALA A 520 23.75 43.37 22.73
N ALA A 521 23.48 44.44 23.48
CA ALA A 521 23.68 45.82 23.07
C ALA A 521 24.83 46.49 23.84
N GLY A 522 25.32 47.64 23.34
CA GLY A 522 26.38 48.42 24.01
C GLY A 522 26.03 48.88 25.43
N ARG A 523 24.73 48.92 25.76
CA ARG A 523 24.21 49.07 27.11
C ARG A 523 23.17 47.99 27.37
N LEU A 524 23.25 47.34 28.52
CA LEU A 524 22.26 46.35 28.96
C LEU A 524 21.57 46.79 30.24
N GLU A 525 20.32 46.38 30.37
CA GLU A 525 19.54 46.49 31.60
C GLU A 525 19.62 45.18 32.38
N CYS A 526 19.90 45.27 33.69
CA CYS A 526 19.93 44.10 34.55
C CYS A 526 18.52 43.53 34.76
N GLU A 527 18.33 42.24 34.48
CA GLU A 527 17.04 41.53 34.59
C GLU A 527 16.48 41.49 36.02
N TYR A 528 17.32 41.71 37.03
CA TYR A 528 16.92 41.64 38.44
C TYR A 528 16.63 43.00 39.08
N CYS A 529 17.42 44.04 38.76
CA CYS A 529 17.33 45.34 39.43
C CYS A 529 17.07 46.53 38.50
N GLY A 530 16.94 46.30 37.19
CA GLY A 530 16.69 47.36 36.19
C GLY A 530 17.86 48.32 35.97
N HIS A 531 19.02 48.09 36.60
CA HIS A 531 20.16 48.99 36.44
C HIS A 531 20.75 48.87 35.02
N SER A 532 20.81 50.00 34.31
CA SER A 532 21.41 50.09 32.97
C SER A 532 22.91 50.39 33.05
N PHE A 533 23.74 49.52 32.47
CA PHE A 533 25.20 49.68 32.46
C PHE A 533 25.81 49.42 31.08
N ASN A 534 27.00 50.00 30.85
CA ASN A 534 27.77 49.77 29.63
C ASN A 534 28.52 48.42 29.74
N VAL A 535 28.30 47.54 28.76
CA VAL A 535 28.85 46.18 28.77
C VAL A 535 30.31 46.09 28.33
N ALA A 536 30.83 47.10 27.63
CA ALA A 536 32.14 47.05 26.97
C ALA A 536 33.29 46.70 27.93
N ARG A 537 33.19 47.13 29.20
CA ARG A 537 34.17 46.81 30.25
C ARG A 537 34.19 45.33 30.63
N GLN A 538 33.10 44.61 30.40
CA GLN A 538 33.01 43.19 30.69
C GLN A 538 33.34 42.33 29.47
N LEU A 539 33.30 42.83 28.23
CA LEU A 539 33.43 41.99 27.02
C LEU A 539 34.83 41.36 26.82
N LYS A 540 35.89 42.01 27.31
CA LYS A 540 37.29 41.62 27.00
C LYS A 540 37.64 40.19 27.44
N ASP A 541 37.13 39.76 28.59
CA ASP A 541 37.52 38.52 29.25
C ASP A 541 36.35 37.51 29.33
N LYS A 542 35.36 37.63 28.42
CA LYS A 542 34.16 36.78 28.43
C LYS A 542 34.23 35.69 27.38
N ASP A 543 33.92 34.47 27.84
CA ASP A 543 33.69 33.33 26.97
C ASP A 543 32.25 33.26 26.49
N TRP A 544 32.05 32.59 25.35
CA TRP A 544 30.75 32.21 24.86
C TRP A 544 30.03 31.29 25.85
N ALA A 545 28.79 31.68 26.18
CA ALA A 545 27.88 30.91 27.01
C ALA A 545 26.67 30.49 26.17
N PHE A 546 26.43 29.18 26.11
CA PHE A 546 25.35 28.59 25.35
C PHE A 546 24.23 28.16 26.28
N ARG A 547 22.99 28.25 25.80
CA ARG A 547 21.78 27.89 26.55
C ARG A 547 20.80 27.15 25.66
N ARG A 548 19.97 26.27 26.23
CA ARG A 548 18.87 25.62 25.50
C ARG A 548 17.87 26.65 24.97
N SER A 549 17.31 26.37 23.79
CA SER A 549 16.48 27.34 23.05
C SER A 549 15.22 26.69 22.48
N GLY A 550 14.17 27.50 22.29
CA GLY A 550 12.93 27.09 21.63
C GLY A 550 12.31 25.88 22.32
N LEU A 551 12.02 24.84 21.54
CA LEU A 551 11.44 23.58 22.04
C LEU A 551 12.35 22.88 23.06
N PHE A 552 13.66 23.00 22.90
CA PHE A 552 14.65 22.43 23.81
C PHE A 552 14.82 23.25 25.09
N GLY A 553 14.34 24.49 25.14
CA GLY A 553 14.31 25.34 26.34
C GLY A 553 13.25 24.94 27.37
N ARG A 554 12.49 23.85 27.15
CA ARG A 554 11.47 23.35 28.07
C ARG A 554 12.08 22.32 29.04
N ASP A 555 11.54 22.22 30.25
CA ASP A 555 12.00 21.27 31.28
C ASP A 555 11.22 19.94 31.30
N ASP A 556 10.45 19.66 30.24
CA ASP A 556 9.60 18.47 30.09
C ASP A 556 10.26 17.35 29.27
N ASN A 557 11.59 17.40 29.06
CA ASN A 557 12.34 16.47 28.21
C ASN A 557 11.75 16.32 26.80
N GLN A 558 11.17 17.40 26.27
CA GLN A 558 10.51 17.42 24.96
C GLN A 558 9.41 16.33 24.86
N GLU A 559 8.74 16.05 25.99
CA GLU A 559 7.69 15.02 26.10
C GLU A 559 8.15 13.64 25.59
N GLY A 560 9.45 13.32 25.69
CA GLY A 560 9.98 12.04 25.19
C GLY A 560 10.20 11.96 23.67
N ALA A 561 10.18 13.08 22.94
CA ALA A 561 10.33 13.07 21.48
C ALA A 561 11.68 12.53 20.97
N LEU A 562 12.77 12.62 21.74
CA LEU A 562 14.09 12.17 21.29
C LEU A 562 14.15 10.68 20.92
N PRO A 563 13.79 9.72 21.79
CA PRO A 563 13.74 8.31 21.41
C PRO A 563 12.79 8.07 20.22
N VAL A 564 11.64 8.75 20.15
CA VAL A 564 10.70 8.65 19.02
C VAL A 564 11.38 8.99 17.69
N THR A 565 12.14 10.09 17.62
CA THR A 565 12.84 10.47 16.38
C THR A 565 13.90 9.46 15.96
N LEU A 566 14.54 8.77 16.91
CA LEU A 566 15.53 7.73 16.61
C LEU A 566 14.85 6.46 16.13
N THR A 567 13.72 6.08 16.74
CA THR A 567 12.91 4.95 16.31
C THR A 567 12.39 5.16 14.89
N LEU A 568 11.77 6.31 14.61
CA LEU A 568 11.27 6.65 13.27
C LEU A 568 12.40 6.68 12.22
N GLN A 569 13.58 7.19 12.58
CA GLN A 569 14.75 7.17 11.70
C GLN A 569 15.21 5.76 11.33
N GLN A 570 15.01 4.76 12.19
CA GLN A 570 15.28 3.38 11.84
C GLN A 570 14.14 2.83 10.97
N LEU A 571 12.89 2.95 11.46
CA LEU A 571 11.71 2.36 10.81
C LEU A 571 11.45 2.85 9.38
N VAL A 572 11.77 4.12 9.06
CA VAL A 572 11.52 4.73 7.74
C VAL A 572 12.73 4.60 6.80
N ARG A 573 13.86 4.03 7.27
CA ARG A 573 15.14 4.01 6.52
C ARG A 573 15.60 2.62 6.07
N HIS A 574 14.83 1.58 6.35
CA HIS A 574 15.24 0.22 6.09
C HIS A 574 15.43 -0.07 4.58
N GLY A 575 16.58 -0.67 4.24
CA GLY A 575 17.25 -0.61 2.93
C GLY A 575 16.64 -1.41 1.78
N GLY A 576 15.33 -1.61 1.76
CA GLY A 576 14.62 -2.31 0.69
C GLY A 576 13.28 -1.70 0.29
N MET A 577 12.74 -0.75 1.06
CA MET A 577 11.45 -0.13 0.76
C MET A 577 11.63 1.08 -0.16
N ARG A 578 10.86 1.10 -1.25
CA ARG A 578 10.74 2.25 -2.16
C ARG A 578 9.82 3.28 -1.52
N ASP A 579 10.13 4.56 -1.73
CA ASP A 579 9.34 5.75 -1.34
C ASP A 579 7.84 5.45 -1.11
N GLY A 580 7.36 5.59 0.14
CA GLY A 580 5.93 5.46 0.43
C GLY A 580 5.54 5.20 1.89
N GLU A 581 6.47 5.28 2.85
CA GLU A 581 6.15 5.16 4.27
C GLU A 581 5.51 6.44 4.80
N LEU A 582 4.42 6.26 5.53
CA LEU A 582 3.71 7.32 6.21
C LEU A 582 4.03 7.22 7.70
N TYR A 583 4.34 8.33 8.34
CA TYR A 583 4.49 8.35 9.78
C TYR A 583 3.85 9.57 10.41
N CYS A 584 3.46 9.43 11.67
CA CYS A 584 3.18 10.55 12.55
C CYS A 584 3.78 10.28 13.93
N THR A 585 4.12 11.35 14.63
CA THR A 585 4.40 11.31 16.07
C THR A 585 3.08 11.31 16.84
N GLY A 586 3.16 10.99 18.13
CA GLY A 586 2.07 10.49 18.96
C GLY A 586 0.63 10.92 18.71
N MET A 587 -0.27 9.96 18.94
CA MET A 587 -1.70 10.08 18.69
C MET A 587 -2.50 9.67 19.92
N ASP A 588 -3.45 10.50 20.32
CA ASP A 588 -4.50 10.13 21.27
C ASP A 588 -5.51 9.22 20.57
N LEU A 589 -5.71 8.02 21.13
CA LEU A 589 -6.59 6.98 20.61
C LEU A 589 -7.79 6.78 21.52
N THR A 590 -8.99 6.88 20.95
CA THR A 590 -10.25 6.63 21.65
C THR A 590 -11.12 5.66 20.86
N SER A 591 -11.86 4.81 21.56
CA SER A 591 -12.78 3.87 20.89
C SER A 591 -13.96 4.62 20.27
N LEU A 592 -14.26 4.31 19.01
CA LEU A 592 -15.57 4.55 18.41
C LEU A 592 -16.41 3.28 18.52
N THR A 593 -15.85 2.17 18.05
CA THR A 593 -16.47 0.83 18.10
C THR A 593 -15.47 -0.28 18.45
N ALA A 594 -14.15 0.00 18.46
CA ALA A 594 -13.12 -0.99 18.77
C ALA A 594 -13.02 -1.27 20.27
N SER A 595 -12.61 -2.49 20.64
CA SER A 595 -12.40 -2.89 22.04
C SER A 595 -11.05 -2.39 22.59
N ILE A 596 -10.88 -1.07 22.65
CA ILE A 596 -9.67 -0.42 23.20
C ILE A 596 -10.00 0.44 24.42
N ARG A 597 -9.03 0.58 25.32
CA ARG A 597 -9.02 1.66 26.31
C ARG A 597 -8.43 2.92 25.68
N THR A 598 -8.77 4.08 26.22
CA THR A 598 -8.09 5.32 25.85
C THR A 598 -6.60 5.21 26.15
N CYS A 599 -5.79 5.50 25.14
CA CYS A 599 -4.34 5.48 25.23
C CYS A 599 -3.74 6.50 24.26
N GLU A 600 -2.45 6.75 24.44
CA GLU A 600 -1.61 7.49 23.53
C GLU A 600 -0.62 6.50 22.91
N THR A 601 -0.31 6.64 21.62
CA THR A 601 0.88 6.04 21.02
C THR A 601 1.96 7.09 20.92
N ASP A 602 3.23 6.71 20.99
CA ASP A 602 4.33 7.67 20.79
C ASP A 602 4.59 7.97 19.32
N PHE A 603 4.25 7.01 18.44
CA PHE A 603 4.27 7.17 17.00
C PHE A 603 3.39 6.14 16.30
N VAL A 604 3.16 6.36 15.01
CA VAL A 604 2.58 5.40 14.05
C VAL A 604 3.40 5.44 12.77
N VAL A 605 3.69 4.25 12.20
CA VAL A 605 4.24 4.10 10.85
C VAL A 605 3.33 3.19 10.03
N ILE A 606 3.02 3.59 8.80
CA ILE A 606 2.30 2.79 7.80
C ILE A 606 3.24 2.55 6.63
N ALA A 607 3.40 1.29 6.24
CA ALA A 607 4.16 0.92 5.05
C ALA A 607 3.26 0.18 4.05
N SER A 608 3.30 0.63 2.80
CA SER A 608 2.43 0.14 1.71
C SER A 608 2.89 -1.20 1.11
N HIS A 609 4.08 -1.71 1.48
CA HIS A 609 4.70 -2.88 0.86
C HIS A 609 5.25 -3.87 1.89
N GLY A 610 4.44 -4.86 2.28
CA GLY A 610 4.95 -6.11 2.88
C GLY A 610 5.00 -7.24 1.84
N ARG A 611 5.74 -8.33 2.11
CA ARG A 611 5.83 -9.53 1.24
C ARG A 611 4.48 -10.14 0.81
N GLU A 612 3.38 -9.77 1.48
CA GLU A 612 2.02 -10.29 1.28
C GLU A 612 1.02 -9.26 0.69
N GLU A 613 1.46 -8.12 0.17
CA GLU A 613 0.57 -7.04 -0.36
C GLU A 613 -0.44 -6.48 0.68
N ARG A 614 -0.22 -6.77 1.96
CA ARG A 614 -0.96 -6.18 3.08
C ARG A 614 -0.27 -4.92 3.57
N VAL A 615 -1.07 -3.97 4.04
CA VAL A 615 -0.58 -2.73 4.64
C VAL A 615 0.04 -3.07 5.99
N GLN A 616 1.30 -2.69 6.20
CA GLN A 616 1.95 -2.86 7.49
C GLN A 616 1.68 -1.64 8.38
N VAL A 617 1.34 -1.88 9.64
CA VAL A 617 1.06 -0.84 10.63
C VAL A 617 1.97 -1.09 11.83
N ALA A 618 2.84 -0.15 12.16
CA ALA A 618 3.64 -0.19 13.38
C ALA A 618 3.18 0.91 14.33
N ILE A 619 2.76 0.52 15.53
CA ILE A 619 2.46 1.42 16.65
C ILE A 619 3.47 1.15 17.76
N GLY A 620 3.87 2.17 18.51
CA GLY A 620 4.91 1.94 19.49
C GLY A 620 4.95 2.88 20.68
N GLU A 621 5.76 2.45 21.64
CA GLU A 621 6.12 3.14 22.86
C GLU A 621 7.65 3.30 22.90
N CYS A 622 8.09 4.50 23.21
CA CYS A 622 9.48 4.94 23.25
C CYS A 622 9.81 5.46 24.65
N LYS A 623 10.80 4.85 25.30
CA LYS A 623 11.30 5.32 26.60
C LYS A 623 12.77 5.72 26.49
N THR A 624 13.17 6.67 27.32
CA THR A 624 14.59 6.94 27.54
C THR A 624 15.16 5.83 28.43
N ARG A 625 14.97 5.95 29.75
CA ARG A 625 15.47 4.98 30.75
C ARG A 625 14.36 4.32 31.57
N LYS A 626 13.11 4.78 31.42
CA LYS A 626 11.95 4.23 32.16
C LYS A 626 11.61 2.83 31.65
N PRO A 627 11.11 1.93 32.52
CA PRO A 627 10.69 0.61 32.09
C PRO A 627 9.41 0.65 31.26
N ILE A 628 9.25 -0.31 30.35
CA ILE A 628 7.97 -0.64 29.72
C ILE A 628 7.08 -1.33 30.75
N THR A 629 5.83 -0.88 30.86
CA THR A 629 4.88 -1.39 31.85
C THR A 629 3.87 -2.35 31.25
N ALA A 630 3.25 -3.17 32.09
CA ALA A 630 2.18 -4.09 31.67
C ALA A 630 0.97 -3.35 31.05
N ASP A 631 0.70 -2.13 31.49
CA ASP A 631 -0.38 -1.31 30.95
C ASP A 631 -0.05 -0.82 29.52
N ASP A 632 1.21 -0.45 29.26
CA ASP A 632 1.67 -0.05 27.92
C ASP A 632 1.48 -1.20 26.92
N VAL A 633 1.93 -2.40 27.31
CA VAL A 633 1.80 -3.62 26.49
C VAL A 633 0.34 -3.97 26.24
N ALA A 634 -0.50 -3.93 27.27
CA ALA A 634 -1.92 -4.26 27.14
C ALA A 634 -2.69 -3.27 26.24
N LYS A 635 -2.41 -1.96 26.38
CA LYS A 635 -3.03 -0.91 25.55
C LYS A 635 -2.65 -1.06 24.08
N LEU A 636 -1.36 -1.18 23.77
CA LEU A 636 -0.90 -1.32 22.38
C LEU A 636 -1.37 -2.64 21.76
N LYS A 637 -1.43 -3.73 22.54
CA LYS A 637 -2.01 -4.99 22.08
C LYS A 637 -3.47 -4.81 21.66
N ALA A 638 -4.28 -4.14 22.48
CA ALA A 638 -5.69 -3.92 22.16
C ALA A 638 -5.88 -3.10 20.88
N VAL A 639 -5.04 -2.08 20.65
CA VAL A 639 -5.03 -1.31 19.39
C VAL A 639 -4.63 -2.21 18.22
N ALA A 640 -3.56 -2.99 18.35
CA ALA A 640 -3.09 -3.88 17.29
C ALA A 640 -4.10 -4.99 16.93
N ASP A 641 -4.85 -5.51 17.91
CA ASP A 641 -5.88 -6.53 17.71
C ASP A 641 -7.12 -5.99 17.00
N ALA A 642 -7.36 -4.68 17.02
CA ALA A 642 -8.48 -4.06 16.30
C ALA A 642 -8.28 -4.08 14.77
N PHE A 643 -7.03 -4.18 14.30
CA PHE A 643 -6.72 -4.25 12.88
C PHE A 643 -6.93 -5.66 12.32
N PRO A 644 -7.81 -5.84 11.31
CA PRO A 644 -8.08 -7.17 10.74
C PRO A 644 -6.89 -7.69 9.94
N SER A 645 -6.44 -8.91 10.27
CA SER A 645 -5.29 -9.58 9.64
C SER A 645 -5.46 -9.85 8.15
N ALA A 646 -6.71 -9.86 7.65
CA ALA A 646 -7.00 -9.98 6.23
C ALA A 646 -6.46 -8.79 5.39
N ARG A 647 -6.33 -7.60 6.00
CA ARG A 647 -5.91 -6.36 5.32
C ARG A 647 -4.62 -5.78 5.86
N PHE A 648 -4.35 -5.97 7.15
CA PHE A 648 -3.24 -5.31 7.85
C PHE A 648 -2.32 -6.31 8.53
N ASN A 649 -1.01 -6.08 8.42
CA ASN A 649 -0.01 -6.71 9.25
C ASN A 649 0.42 -5.70 10.33
N THR A 650 -0.05 -5.90 11.56
CA THR A 650 0.15 -4.93 12.64
C THR A 650 1.22 -5.39 13.61
N PHE A 651 2.16 -4.49 13.90
CA PHE A 651 3.34 -4.67 14.74
C PHE A 651 3.31 -3.70 15.92
N ILE A 652 3.89 -4.14 17.03
CA ILE A 652 3.99 -3.38 18.27
C ILE A 652 5.48 -3.18 18.56
N VAL A 653 5.90 -1.91 18.54
CA VAL A 653 7.30 -1.53 18.68
C VAL A 653 7.54 -0.99 20.08
N PHE A 654 8.49 -1.58 20.79
CA PHE A 654 9.03 -1.02 22.03
C PHE A 654 10.44 -0.56 21.78
N SER A 655 10.71 0.71 22.07
CA SER A 655 12.01 1.31 21.88
C SER A 655 12.51 1.94 23.17
N LYS A 656 13.79 1.72 23.49
CA LYS A 656 14.40 2.21 24.72
C LYS A 656 15.83 2.67 24.49
N LEU A 657 16.21 3.83 25.04
CA LEU A 657 17.63 4.28 25.07
C LEU A 657 18.39 3.68 26.26
N ALA A 658 18.13 2.39 26.52
CA ALA A 658 18.75 1.54 27.51
C ALA A 658 18.35 0.07 27.21
N PRO A 659 19.07 -0.93 27.76
CA PRO A 659 18.67 -2.32 27.66
C PRO A 659 17.28 -2.60 28.26
N PHE A 660 16.59 -3.60 27.69
CA PHE A 660 15.38 -4.19 28.30
C PHE A 660 15.78 -5.15 29.43
N THR A 661 15.04 -5.11 30.53
CA THR A 661 15.17 -6.08 31.62
C THR A 661 14.49 -7.40 31.27
N GLU A 662 14.82 -8.46 32.00
CA GLU A 662 14.18 -9.77 31.82
C GLU A 662 12.67 -9.70 32.06
N ASP A 663 12.22 -8.89 33.03
CA ASP A 663 10.80 -8.66 33.31
C ASP A 663 10.08 -7.97 32.13
N GLU A 664 10.72 -6.97 31.50
CA GLU A 664 10.18 -6.32 30.30
C GLU A 664 10.07 -7.32 29.14
N ILE A 665 11.10 -8.16 28.94
CA ILE A 665 11.10 -9.19 27.89
C ILE A 665 10.00 -10.22 28.16
N ALA A 666 9.85 -10.69 29.40
CA ALA A 666 8.82 -11.65 29.80
C ALA A 666 7.40 -11.10 29.61
N LEU A 667 7.23 -9.80 29.82
CA LEU A 667 5.96 -9.10 29.62
C LEU A 667 5.60 -8.95 28.13
N ILE A 668 6.60 -8.70 27.26
CA ILE A 668 6.38 -8.41 25.84
C ILE A 668 6.31 -9.70 25.01
N LYS A 669 7.06 -10.75 25.36
CA LYS A 669 7.12 -12.02 24.63
C LYS A 669 5.74 -12.64 24.29
N PRO A 670 4.72 -12.60 25.17
CA PRO A 670 3.38 -13.11 24.86
C PRO A 670 2.64 -12.37 23.74
N LEU A 671 3.14 -11.21 23.28
CA LEU A 671 2.58 -10.57 22.09
C LEU A 671 2.79 -11.45 20.85
N ASN A 672 3.84 -12.27 20.78
CA ASN A 672 4.00 -13.24 19.70
C ASN A 672 3.10 -14.45 19.97
N ASP A 673 1.98 -14.54 19.25
CA ASP A 673 0.94 -15.56 19.44
C ASP A 673 0.99 -16.65 18.35
N GLY A 674 1.73 -17.73 18.63
CA GLY A 674 1.84 -18.88 17.73
C GLY A 674 2.68 -18.56 16.49
N PRO A 675 2.15 -18.70 15.25
CA PRO A 675 2.90 -18.39 14.04
C PRO A 675 3.09 -16.89 13.77
N ARG A 676 2.42 -16.01 14.54
CA ARG A 676 2.45 -14.56 14.32
C ARG A 676 3.49 -13.89 15.22
N LEU A 677 4.55 -13.38 14.59
CA LEU A 677 5.57 -12.56 15.24
C LEU A 677 5.25 -11.08 15.00
N ARG A 678 4.96 -10.33 16.05
CA ARG A 678 4.52 -8.91 15.93
C ARG A 678 5.22 -7.94 16.88
N ALA A 679 5.97 -8.43 17.87
CA ALA A 679 6.76 -7.57 18.74
C ALA A 679 8.08 -7.18 18.07
N ILE A 680 8.44 -5.89 18.14
CA ILE A 680 9.73 -5.36 17.69
C ILE A 680 10.38 -4.64 18.87
N LEU A 681 11.58 -5.07 19.27
CA LEU A 681 12.35 -4.44 20.35
C LEU A 681 13.59 -3.75 19.79
N LEU A 682 13.77 -2.47 20.14
CA LEU A 682 14.93 -1.67 19.74
C LEU A 682 15.57 -0.98 20.94
N THR A 683 16.86 -1.22 21.17
CA THR A 683 17.64 -0.55 22.21
C THR A 683 18.53 0.54 21.61
N ASP A 684 19.30 1.26 22.42
CA ASP A 684 20.36 2.15 21.94
C ASP A 684 21.35 1.43 20.99
N ARG A 685 21.57 0.12 21.17
CA ARG A 685 22.35 -0.71 20.23
C ARG A 685 21.80 -0.67 18.81
N GLU A 686 20.48 -0.67 18.63
CA GLU A 686 19.83 -0.65 17.32
C GLU A 686 19.45 0.76 16.82
N LEU A 687 19.22 1.70 17.75
CA LEU A 687 18.74 3.05 17.42
C LEU A 687 19.86 4.01 16.97
N GLU A 688 21.05 3.87 17.54
CA GLU A 688 22.19 4.75 17.28
C GLU A 688 22.99 4.47 15.99
N PRO A 689 23.20 3.21 15.52
CA PRO A 689 24.03 2.96 14.34
C PRO A 689 23.38 3.47 13.04
N TYR A 690 24.16 3.43 11.96
CA TYR A 690 23.67 3.82 10.64
C TYR A 690 22.70 2.77 10.08
N PHE A 691 23.10 1.49 10.11
CA PHE A 691 22.24 0.35 9.83
C PHE A 691 21.72 -0.23 11.15
N THR A 692 20.42 -0.54 11.20
CA THR A 692 19.72 -0.86 12.45
C THR A 692 20.33 -2.02 13.21
N TYR A 693 20.78 -3.07 12.52
CA TYR A 693 21.32 -4.27 13.17
C TYR A 693 22.84 -4.43 12.97
N GLU A 694 23.53 -3.37 12.57
CA GLU A 694 25.00 -3.35 12.36
C GLU A 694 25.75 -3.90 13.57
N ARG A 695 25.40 -3.40 14.76
CA ARG A 695 26.02 -3.81 16.03
C ARG A 695 25.51 -5.17 16.48
N THR A 696 24.23 -5.46 16.28
CA THR A 696 23.58 -6.70 16.73
C THR A 696 24.06 -7.92 15.96
N LYS A 697 24.31 -7.80 14.65
CA LYS A 697 24.85 -8.86 13.78
C LYS A 697 26.23 -9.37 14.24
N ILE A 698 27.00 -8.56 14.96
CA ILE A 698 28.30 -9.00 15.50
C ILE A 698 28.09 -10.17 16.49
N GLU A 699 27.01 -10.12 17.27
CA GLU A 699 26.72 -11.09 18.34
C GLU A 699 25.74 -12.20 17.89
N PHE A 700 24.86 -11.91 16.93
CA PHE A 700 23.74 -12.76 16.53
C PHE A 700 23.78 -13.15 15.04
N ASP A 701 23.25 -14.32 14.72
CA ASP A 701 23.19 -14.81 13.33
C ASP A 701 22.00 -14.21 12.58
N ILE A 702 22.14 -12.93 12.24
CA ILE A 702 21.12 -12.11 11.57
C ILE A 702 21.77 -11.25 10.49
N ASP A 703 20.94 -10.69 9.60
CA ASP A 703 21.38 -9.65 8.67
C ASP A 703 21.49 -8.27 9.36
N GLU A 704 22.33 -7.39 8.80
CA GLU A 704 22.54 -6.04 9.35
C GLU A 704 21.42 -5.07 8.96
N VAL A 705 20.65 -5.42 7.92
CA VAL A 705 19.54 -4.66 7.37
C VAL A 705 18.29 -5.55 7.37
N SER A 706 17.15 -5.00 7.77
CA SER A 706 15.83 -5.60 7.56
C SER A 706 15.18 -5.05 6.29
N THR A 707 14.37 -5.86 5.60
CA THR A 707 13.62 -5.42 4.41
C THR A 707 12.21 -4.96 4.73
N ASP A 708 11.59 -5.51 5.78
CA ASP A 708 10.27 -5.12 6.26
C ASP A 708 10.10 -5.31 7.78
N PHE A 709 8.92 -4.96 8.32
CA PHE A 709 8.64 -5.16 9.75
C PHE A 709 8.54 -6.64 10.16
N ASN A 710 8.27 -7.57 9.22
CA ASN A 710 8.33 -9.00 9.54
C ASN A 710 9.77 -9.41 9.85
N ASP A 711 10.73 -8.97 9.05
CA ASP A 711 12.15 -9.23 9.30
C ASP A 711 12.57 -8.68 10.67
N MET A 712 12.12 -7.46 11.03
CA MET A 712 12.40 -6.88 12.36
C MET A 712 11.79 -7.69 13.51
N ALA A 713 10.56 -8.20 13.34
CA ALA A 713 9.91 -9.05 14.33
C ALA A 713 10.60 -10.42 14.44
N ASN A 714 11.05 -10.99 13.33
CA ASN A 714 11.86 -12.22 13.29
C ASN A 714 13.20 -12.04 14.01
N ILE A 715 13.89 -10.91 13.77
CA ILE A 715 15.14 -10.58 14.46
C ILE A 715 14.89 -10.39 15.95
N THR A 716 13.78 -9.74 16.32
CA THR A 716 13.39 -9.57 17.72
C THR A 716 13.22 -10.92 18.42
N ASP A 717 12.52 -11.85 17.78
CA ASP A 717 12.34 -13.20 18.30
C ASP A 717 13.67 -13.94 18.47
N ALA A 718 14.56 -13.88 17.46
CA ALA A 718 15.87 -14.50 17.51
C ALA A 718 16.79 -13.91 18.59
N VAL A 719 16.82 -12.58 18.74
CA VAL A 719 17.76 -11.86 19.61
C VAL A 719 17.25 -11.81 21.05
N PHE A 720 16.01 -11.38 21.28
CA PHE A 720 15.49 -11.11 22.63
C PHE A 720 14.75 -12.29 23.25
N PHE A 721 14.04 -13.11 22.45
CA PHE A 721 13.18 -14.16 23.01
C PHE A 721 13.80 -15.56 22.99
N GLN A 722 14.70 -15.81 22.04
CA GLN A 722 15.39 -17.09 21.87
C GLN A 722 16.90 -17.00 22.13
N ASN A 723 17.47 -15.80 22.10
CA ASN A 723 18.91 -15.53 22.34
C ASN A 723 19.83 -16.40 21.45
N ARG A 724 19.54 -16.47 20.14
CA ARG A 724 20.32 -17.23 19.14
C ARG A 724 21.64 -16.53 18.79
N ARG A 725 22.63 -16.64 19.67
CA ARG A 725 23.97 -16.11 19.43
C ARG A 725 24.67 -16.85 18.29
N ARG A 726 25.58 -16.16 17.58
CA ARG A 726 26.48 -16.82 16.63
C ARG A 726 27.26 -17.92 17.35
N ALA A 727 27.36 -19.09 16.74
CA ALA A 727 28.30 -20.10 17.20
C ALA A 727 29.70 -19.48 17.22
N ALA A 728 30.42 -19.63 18.34
CA ALA A 728 31.82 -19.21 18.39
C ALA A 728 32.54 -19.87 17.21
N ALA A 729 33.17 -19.08 16.35
CA ALA A 729 34.04 -19.61 15.32
C ALA A 729 35.07 -20.49 16.05
N ALA A 730 35.04 -21.80 15.80
CA ALA A 730 36.11 -22.67 16.24
C ALA A 730 37.40 -22.10 15.63
N GLU A 731 38.28 -21.58 16.48
CA GLU A 731 39.61 -21.12 16.09
C GLU A 731 40.31 -22.30 15.38
N THR A 732 40.51 -22.17 14.07
CA THR A 732 41.46 -22.95 13.27
C THR A 732 42.61 -22.06 12.88
#